data_AF-A0A8H7APS9-F1
#
_entry.id   AF-A0A8H7APS9-F1
#
_cell.length_a   1.000
_cell.length_b   1.000
_cell.length_c   1.000
_cell.angle_alpha   90.00
_cell.angle_beta   90.00
_cell.angle_gamma   90.00
#
_symmetry.space_group_name_H-M   'P 1'
#
loop_
_entity.id
_entity.type
_entity.pdbx_description
1 polymer ?
#
loop_
_entity_poly.entity_id
_entity_poly.type
_entity_poly.pdbx_seq_one_letter_code
_entity_poly.pdbx_strand_id
1 'polypeptide(L)'
;MFPVSALKIVEVDAVGMQRTKDMIYEQIADNQFPMEESEFFVRCFEKRADSSIYQTYYEGKRVNEISEAAAKPKIGITFMAGADTPQVNRMEQIDMTSKIPEQKSALWRVNTAGTLLNDFEVDTDLSIMQSDKTAQVLAKYRERNPITDRPYSSSNSAKHTLVARGWDDRTVTIHSDHVEIVSDLSARKWDLESTLIEVDGSSLTNLIVNYRHLIYRGGPALSFTETIKLLDIMIEDARRLCIRSPILFRMSTRHHIASSKNTRYGVDHGLMFRTLTTSRGIKNIISLSASYFNALSTPGNKDKSQDSIRPKFLQMLVLLLSLLNDEDLSDLREFLQTTYRIKADRQSLELLVLKVLPLMSINSKVFINALVTTVEGLIGETELDTKQQDQNWATFIQRLLHQGYVLPGTVSQLGQTDRSWIIKWPDDGIKDSHLLRNLQYGDKTWAMNEIPSLDLNLDSTLDEVTVILTNGARYTIGHDDLKRITCMTPGKCPLTDTVVRGQIQDLEIDEEVVNSTVYDAIFRLNRIIGEYNGSLSAPRRQNFVLARFAAFREKPDLTSLKEVKGSGRLTRNVAKMNNQVLAIAYKIEGRKITRRDLLRHLASDIKTVSAVARVLESLLEDLEDRNVSTKVKSLIHQRRQALARIQDKITQAEETRKRISGRNHADTSDEPISKVIYPVGSPQARIPVWHDYRSWYVSGQNTLYVEAQRHIVEHVRWVSDSIIETRFCALSATYLLSPLSVVAEGERADEVRPNDPVLLIGQYVVIVEPGDGHAPQGREAITNWLKIVGAEQCPASRRGMNRRSSASKVLPRWTFR
;
A
#
# COMPACT_ATOMS: atom_id res chain seq x y z
N MET A 1 51.73 -13.91 -56.54
CA MET A 1 50.94 -13.79 -57.78
C MET A 1 49.47 -13.91 -57.38
N PHE A 2 48.73 -12.79 -57.42
CA PHE A 2 47.25 -12.55 -57.42
C PHE A 2 46.27 -13.40 -56.54
N PRO A 3 45.02 -12.95 -56.25
CA PRO A 3 44.48 -11.58 -56.17
C PRO A 3 43.56 -11.29 -54.94
N VAL A 4 43.16 -10.02 -54.87
CA VAL A 4 42.09 -9.38 -54.07
C VAL A 4 40.72 -10.04 -54.27
N SER A 5 39.89 -10.08 -53.23
CA SER A 5 38.42 -10.08 -53.36
C SER A 5 37.76 -9.45 -52.13
N ALA A 6 36.76 -8.61 -52.39
CA ALA A 6 36.12 -7.66 -51.49
C ALA A 6 35.11 -8.31 -50.53
N LEU A 7 35.01 -7.78 -49.31
CA LEU A 7 33.88 -8.02 -48.41
C LEU A 7 32.97 -6.79 -48.38
N LYS A 8 31.80 -6.95 -49.00
CA LYS A 8 30.66 -6.03 -48.98
C LYS A 8 30.15 -5.84 -47.56
N ILE A 9 29.83 -4.59 -47.23
CA ILE A 9 28.99 -4.20 -46.11
C ILE A 9 27.58 -4.74 -46.40
N VAL A 10 27.06 -5.60 -45.53
CA VAL A 10 25.66 -6.02 -45.51
C VAL A 10 24.99 -5.25 -44.36
N GLU A 11 23.95 -4.48 -44.68
CA GLU A 11 23.06 -3.86 -43.71
C GLU A 11 22.46 -4.94 -42.80
N VAL A 12 22.67 -4.80 -41.48
CA VAL A 12 22.14 -5.73 -40.49
C VAL A 12 20.76 -5.25 -40.08
N ASP A 13 19.74 -5.97 -40.54
CA ASP A 13 18.34 -5.73 -40.26
C ASP A 13 17.97 -6.04 -38.79
N ALA A 14 16.91 -5.42 -38.27
CA ALA A 14 16.52 -5.48 -36.84
C ALA A 14 16.28 -6.91 -36.30
N VAL A 15 15.96 -7.85 -37.19
CA VAL A 15 15.79 -9.29 -36.89
C VAL A 15 17.12 -9.99 -36.59
N GLY A 16 18.23 -9.55 -37.19
CA GLY A 16 19.57 -10.07 -36.92
C GLY A 16 20.11 -9.65 -35.55
N MET A 17 19.68 -8.48 -35.06
CA MET A 17 20.08 -7.98 -33.74
C MET A 17 19.33 -8.70 -32.61
N GLN A 18 18.09 -9.14 -32.86
CA GLN A 18 17.33 -9.97 -31.92
C GLN A 18 17.88 -11.40 -31.82
N ARG A 19 18.20 -12.04 -32.96
CA ARG A 19 18.85 -13.36 -32.96
C ARG A 19 20.22 -13.37 -32.28
N THR A 20 20.98 -12.29 -32.42
CA THR A 20 22.27 -12.14 -31.71
C THR A 20 22.06 -12.01 -30.21
N LYS A 21 20.99 -11.32 -29.77
CA LYS A 21 20.63 -11.24 -28.34
C LYS A 21 20.18 -12.59 -27.79
N ASP A 22 19.32 -13.31 -28.52
CA ASP A 22 18.82 -14.62 -28.09
C ASP A 22 19.97 -15.64 -28.03
N MET A 23 20.88 -15.61 -29.00
CA MET A 23 22.11 -16.43 -29.00
C MET A 23 23.08 -16.05 -27.87
N ILE A 24 23.17 -14.77 -27.49
CA ILE A 24 23.93 -14.33 -26.31
C ILE A 24 23.25 -14.80 -25.02
N TYR A 25 21.92 -14.79 -24.94
CA TYR A 25 21.17 -15.30 -23.79
C TYR A 25 21.28 -16.83 -23.65
N GLU A 26 21.24 -17.58 -24.74
CA GLU A 26 21.51 -19.02 -24.75
C GLU A 26 22.98 -19.31 -24.38
N GLN A 27 23.94 -18.52 -24.87
CA GLN A 27 25.36 -18.63 -24.45
C GLN A 27 25.60 -18.25 -22.98
N ILE A 28 24.74 -17.42 -22.38
CA ILE A 28 24.75 -17.09 -20.94
C ILE A 28 24.10 -18.22 -20.12
N ALA A 29 23.10 -18.91 -20.68
CA ALA A 29 22.43 -20.03 -20.02
C ALA A 29 23.28 -21.31 -20.03
N ASP A 30 24.05 -21.56 -21.11
CA ASP A 30 24.79 -22.81 -21.30
C ASP A 30 26.26 -22.77 -20.83
N ASN A 31 26.84 -21.60 -20.55
CA ASN A 31 28.22 -21.51 -20.04
C ASN A 31 28.24 -21.41 -18.51
N GLN A 32 28.64 -22.50 -17.86
CA GLN A 32 29.15 -22.47 -16.49
C GLN A 32 30.39 -21.56 -16.46
N PHE A 33 30.20 -20.31 -16.05
CA PHE A 33 31.31 -19.39 -15.81
C PHE A 33 32.27 -20.02 -14.79
N PRO A 34 33.60 -19.93 -14.98
CA PRO A 34 34.54 -20.17 -13.91
C PRO A 34 34.12 -19.33 -12.68
N MET A 35 34.16 -19.94 -11.50
CA MET A 35 33.66 -19.37 -10.25
C MET A 35 34.24 -17.97 -9.95
N GLU A 36 35.43 -17.67 -10.48
CA GLU A 36 36.14 -16.39 -10.33
C GLU A 36 35.59 -15.26 -11.23
N GLU A 37 35.05 -15.56 -12.42
CA GLU A 37 34.46 -14.56 -13.34
C GLU A 37 33.00 -14.25 -12.98
N SER A 38 32.30 -15.25 -12.47
CA SER A 38 30.96 -15.08 -11.87
C SER A 38 31.04 -14.30 -10.56
N GLU A 39 32.06 -14.50 -9.72
CA GLU A 39 32.34 -13.62 -8.57
C GLU A 39 32.65 -12.18 -8.98
N PHE A 40 33.34 -11.95 -10.11
CA PHE A 40 33.59 -10.60 -10.61
C PHE A 40 32.31 -9.90 -11.09
N PHE A 41 31.45 -10.61 -11.83
CA PHE A 41 30.13 -10.10 -12.22
C PHE A 41 29.20 -9.88 -11.03
N VAL A 42 29.20 -10.80 -10.04
CA VAL A 42 28.45 -10.64 -8.78
C VAL A 42 29.01 -9.45 -7.98
N ARG A 43 30.34 -9.24 -7.91
CA ARG A 43 30.97 -8.05 -7.31
C ARG A 43 30.67 -6.74 -8.04
N CYS A 44 30.32 -6.79 -9.34
CA CYS A 44 29.81 -5.63 -10.07
C CYS A 44 28.35 -5.29 -9.70
N PHE A 45 27.59 -6.28 -9.23
CA PHE A 45 26.24 -6.09 -8.67
C PHE A 45 26.22 -5.90 -7.15
N GLU A 46 27.29 -6.26 -6.43
CA GLU A 46 27.46 -5.94 -5.02
C GLU A 46 27.51 -4.42 -4.84
N LYS A 47 26.58 -3.88 -4.05
CA LYS A 47 26.61 -2.49 -3.59
C LYS A 47 27.91 -2.25 -2.80
N ARG A 48 28.97 -1.78 -3.47
CA ARG A 48 30.17 -1.25 -2.80
C ARG A 48 29.77 -0.13 -1.84
N ALA A 49 30.40 -0.10 -0.67
CA ALA A 49 30.15 0.88 0.39
C ALA A 49 30.10 2.31 -0.19
N ASP A 50 28.93 2.94 -0.09
CA ASP A 50 28.77 4.35 -0.47
C ASP A 50 29.70 5.21 0.40
N SER A 51 30.20 6.33 -0.15
CA SER A 51 30.91 7.31 0.67
C SER A 51 30.03 7.77 1.83
N SER A 52 30.62 7.90 3.01
CA SER A 52 29.95 8.55 4.13
C SER A 52 29.61 10.00 3.76
N ILE A 53 28.34 10.35 3.99
CA ILE A 53 27.77 11.68 3.83
C ILE A 53 27.35 12.20 5.20
N TYR A 54 27.53 13.50 5.40
CA TYR A 54 27.17 14.26 6.60
C TYR A 54 26.36 15.49 6.19
N GLN A 55 25.29 15.79 6.91
CA GLN A 55 24.53 17.03 6.76
C GLN A 55 24.11 17.56 8.13
N THR A 56 24.20 18.88 8.29
CA THR A 56 23.87 19.57 9.55
C THR A 56 22.52 20.26 9.43
N TYR A 57 21.72 20.16 10.50
CA TYR A 57 20.38 20.72 10.61
C TYR A 57 20.29 21.58 11.87
N TYR A 58 19.74 22.79 11.71
CA TYR A 58 19.40 23.70 12.80
C TYR A 58 17.88 23.82 12.83
N GLU A 59 17.25 23.44 13.95
CA GLU A 59 15.77 23.45 14.11
C GLU A 59 15.04 22.77 12.93
N GLY A 60 15.50 21.58 12.56
CA GLY A 60 14.91 20.79 11.47
C GLY A 60 15.20 21.31 10.06
N LYS A 61 15.91 22.43 9.90
CA LYS A 61 16.28 23.03 8.61
C LYS A 61 17.74 22.76 8.28
N ARG A 62 17.99 22.31 7.04
CA ARG A 62 19.34 22.04 6.56
C ARG A 62 20.16 23.34 6.47
N VAL A 63 21.38 23.30 6.99
CA VAL A 63 22.37 24.38 6.90
C VAL A 63 23.43 24.01 5.85
N ASN A 64 24.05 25.00 5.23
CA ASN A 64 25.10 24.79 4.21
C ASN A 64 26.44 24.38 4.84
N GLU A 65 26.72 24.84 6.05
CA GLU A 65 27.94 24.55 6.80
C GLU A 65 27.76 23.28 7.63
N ILE A 66 28.82 22.45 7.67
CA ILE A 66 28.84 21.22 8.46
C ILE A 66 29.45 21.54 9.82
N SER A 67 28.69 21.33 10.89
CA SER A 67 29.21 21.44 12.26
C SER A 67 29.71 20.08 12.74
N GLU A 68 31.03 19.97 12.97
CA GLU A 68 31.64 18.77 13.53
C GLU A 68 31.36 18.60 15.03
N ALA A 69 31.09 19.70 15.74
CA ALA A 69 30.82 19.74 17.18
C ALA A 69 29.36 19.40 17.53
N ALA A 70 28.44 19.46 16.57
CA ALA A 70 27.03 19.16 16.79
C ALA A 70 26.77 17.67 17.09
N ALA A 71 25.69 17.40 17.83
CA ALA A 71 25.30 16.05 18.22
C ALA A 71 25.06 15.15 16.99
N LYS A 72 25.51 13.89 17.07
CA LYS A 72 25.41 12.90 15.99
C LYS A 72 24.43 11.78 16.40
N PRO A 73 23.10 11.98 16.24
CA PRO A 73 22.10 11.02 16.70
C PRO A 73 22.19 9.68 15.96
N LYS A 74 21.82 8.60 16.66
CA LYS A 74 21.57 7.27 16.08
C LYS A 74 20.13 7.17 15.63
N ILE A 75 19.93 6.80 14.37
CA ILE A 75 18.62 6.86 13.71
C ILE A 75 18.27 5.48 13.15
N GLY A 76 17.13 4.94 13.60
CA GLY A 76 16.58 3.67 13.14
C GLY A 76 15.42 3.89 12.18
N ILE A 77 15.46 3.25 11.02
CA ILE A 77 14.40 3.36 10.01
C ILE A 77 13.92 1.97 9.63
N THR A 78 12.63 1.69 9.74
CA THR A 78 12.02 0.53 9.09
C THR A 78 11.38 0.99 7.79
N PHE A 79 11.80 0.43 6.65
CA PHE A 79 11.31 0.83 5.33
C PHE A 79 10.54 -0.30 4.66
N MET A 80 9.25 -0.09 4.44
CA MET A 80 8.37 -0.99 3.72
C MET A 80 8.17 -0.44 2.31
N ALA A 81 8.95 -0.95 1.36
CA ALA A 81 8.75 -0.68 -0.06
C ALA A 81 7.49 -1.42 -0.55
N GLY A 82 6.80 -0.92 -1.58
CA GLY A 82 5.64 -1.67 -2.09
C GLY A 82 4.55 -0.90 -2.83
N ALA A 83 4.93 0.12 -3.59
CA ALA A 83 3.99 0.76 -4.52
C ALA A 83 3.59 -0.18 -5.69
N ASP A 84 4.36 -1.23 -6.00
CA ASP A 84 4.06 -2.18 -7.08
C ASP A 84 3.79 -3.62 -6.58
N THR A 85 2.85 -4.31 -7.24
CA THR A 85 2.45 -5.68 -6.86
C THR A 85 3.62 -6.69 -6.87
N PRO A 86 4.52 -6.72 -7.87
CA PRO A 86 5.63 -7.67 -7.89
C PRO A 86 6.60 -7.50 -6.72
N GLN A 87 6.91 -6.26 -6.31
CA GLN A 87 7.74 -6.02 -5.13
C GLN A 87 7.05 -6.51 -3.85
N VAL A 88 5.77 -6.21 -3.68
CA VAL A 88 5.01 -6.65 -2.51
C VAL A 88 4.91 -8.17 -2.44
N ASN A 89 4.66 -8.85 -3.57
CA ASN A 89 4.63 -10.31 -3.62
C ASN A 89 5.97 -10.93 -3.22
N ARG A 90 7.10 -10.34 -3.66
CA ARG A 90 8.43 -10.80 -3.25
C ARG A 90 8.67 -10.58 -1.76
N MET A 91 8.21 -9.47 -1.19
CA MET A 91 8.32 -9.21 0.24
C MET A 91 7.45 -10.17 1.06
N GLU A 92 6.26 -10.50 0.56
CA GLU A 92 5.36 -11.44 1.22
C GLU A 92 5.91 -12.88 1.20
N GLN A 93 6.65 -13.27 0.16
CA GLN A 93 7.36 -14.55 0.10
C GLN A 93 8.45 -14.71 1.18
N ILE A 94 8.97 -13.60 1.71
CA ILE A 94 9.97 -13.57 2.78
C ILE A 94 9.38 -13.06 4.10
N ASP A 95 8.07 -13.27 4.31
CA ASP A 95 7.34 -12.89 5.53
C ASP A 95 7.51 -11.42 5.93
N MET A 96 7.60 -10.53 4.92
CA MET A 96 7.77 -9.09 5.08
C MET A 96 9.04 -8.66 5.86
N THR A 97 9.87 -9.62 6.25
CA THR A 97 11.01 -9.42 7.15
C THR A 97 12.25 -10.07 6.55
N SER A 98 13.13 -9.24 5.99
CA SER A 98 14.50 -9.68 5.74
C SER A 98 15.28 -9.63 7.05
N LYS A 99 16.00 -10.71 7.39
CA LYS A 99 16.88 -10.76 8.58
C LYS A 99 17.89 -9.62 8.60
N ILE A 100 18.32 -9.17 7.41
CA ILE A 100 19.14 -7.98 7.21
C ILE A 100 18.55 -7.19 6.04
N PRO A 101 17.84 -6.08 6.29
CA PRO A 101 17.26 -5.28 5.22
C PRO A 101 18.34 -4.56 4.40
N GLU A 102 18.08 -4.45 3.10
CA GLU A 102 18.98 -3.81 2.15
C GLU A 102 19.12 -2.32 2.48
N GLN A 103 20.35 -1.86 2.70
CA GLN A 103 20.61 -0.46 2.95
C GLN A 103 20.43 0.37 1.66
N LYS A 104 19.73 1.50 1.78
CA LYS A 104 19.63 2.53 0.75
C LYS A 104 20.92 3.35 0.69
N SER A 105 21.03 4.20 -0.33
CA SER A 105 22.24 5.00 -0.53
C SER A 105 22.53 5.93 0.66
N ALA A 106 23.80 6.26 0.90
CA ALA A 106 24.17 7.17 1.98
C ALA A 106 23.44 8.51 1.89
N LEU A 107 23.21 9.02 0.67
CA LEU A 107 22.48 10.25 0.42
C LEU A 107 21.00 10.11 0.79
N TRP A 108 20.37 8.99 0.41
CA TRP A 108 18.98 8.70 0.77
C TRP A 108 18.81 8.62 2.28
N ARG A 109 19.72 7.94 2.99
CA ARG A 109 19.68 7.79 4.45
C ARG A 109 19.75 9.14 5.16
N VAL A 110 20.72 9.98 4.79
CA VAL A 110 20.90 11.31 5.40
C VAL A 110 19.73 12.24 5.09
N ASN A 111 19.31 12.33 3.83
CA ASN A 111 18.20 13.21 3.44
C ASN A 111 16.89 12.78 4.12
N THR A 112 16.59 11.47 4.11
CA THR A 112 15.38 10.92 4.74
C THR A 112 15.39 11.20 6.24
N ALA A 113 16.48 10.89 6.94
CA ALA A 113 16.63 11.17 8.36
C ALA A 113 16.46 12.66 8.69
N GLY A 114 16.95 13.56 7.81
CA GLY A 114 16.72 15.00 7.95
C GLY A 114 15.25 15.39 7.89
N THR A 115 14.45 14.74 7.03
CA THR A 115 12.99 14.97 6.99
C THR A 115 12.26 14.46 8.24
N LEU A 116 12.84 13.49 8.95
CA LEU A 116 12.27 12.94 10.19
C LEU A 116 12.40 13.90 11.38
N LEU A 117 13.31 14.89 11.30
CA LEU A 117 13.41 15.97 12.29
C LEU A 117 12.19 16.88 12.30
N ASN A 118 11.34 16.81 11.27
CA ASN A 118 10.10 17.56 11.21
C ASN A 118 8.92 16.61 11.25
N ASP A 119 7.93 16.90 12.10
CA ASP A 119 6.64 16.25 12.14
C ASP A 119 5.58 17.07 11.40
N PHE A 120 4.51 16.39 11.00
CA PHE A 120 3.33 17.02 10.42
C PHE A 120 2.20 16.90 11.42
N GLU A 121 1.68 18.05 11.84
CA GLU A 121 0.52 18.17 12.72
C GLU A 121 -0.62 18.80 11.93
N VAL A 122 -1.84 18.37 12.23
CA VAL A 122 -3.05 18.95 11.65
C VAL A 122 -3.68 19.86 12.70
N ASP A 123 -3.80 21.14 12.38
CA ASP A 123 -4.43 22.15 13.24
C ASP A 123 -5.97 22.04 13.15
N THR A 124 -6.66 22.73 14.06
CA THR A 124 -8.11 22.80 14.20
C THR A 124 -8.85 23.28 12.94
N ASP A 125 -8.19 24.12 12.13
CA ASP A 125 -8.68 24.56 10.81
C ASP A 125 -8.42 23.53 9.69
N LEU A 126 -7.96 22.34 10.07
CA LEU A 126 -7.48 21.26 9.24
C LEU A 126 -6.20 21.60 8.45
N SER A 127 -5.52 22.72 8.67
CA SER A 127 -4.27 23.04 7.99
C SER A 127 -3.12 22.13 8.46
N ILE A 128 -2.14 21.88 7.58
CA ILE A 128 -0.97 21.04 7.92
C ILE A 128 0.15 21.98 8.39
N MET A 129 0.51 21.85 9.66
CA MET A 129 1.61 22.56 10.30
C MET A 129 2.82 21.63 10.42
N GLN A 130 4.01 22.19 10.27
CA GLN A 130 5.28 21.45 10.42
C GLN A 130 5.89 21.79 11.79
N SER A 131 6.08 20.78 12.64
CA SER A 131 6.68 20.94 13.97
C SER A 131 8.10 20.38 14.01
N ASP A 132 9.03 21.08 14.67
CA ASP A 132 10.43 20.65 14.80
C ASP A 132 10.62 19.70 15.99
N LYS A 133 11.31 18.58 15.75
CA LYS A 133 11.68 17.56 16.74
C LYS A 133 13.15 17.60 17.15
N THR A 134 13.95 18.53 16.61
CA THR A 134 15.40 18.58 16.87
C THR A 134 15.71 18.61 18.37
N ALA A 135 14.97 19.39 19.16
CA ALA A 135 15.14 19.45 20.61
C ALA A 135 14.85 18.10 21.33
N GLN A 136 13.84 17.36 20.88
CA GLN A 136 13.50 16.04 21.44
C GLN A 136 14.59 15.01 21.13
N VAL A 137 15.12 15.04 19.90
CA VAL A 137 16.23 14.17 19.47
C VAL A 137 17.50 14.46 20.27
N LEU A 138 17.79 15.75 20.54
CA LEU A 138 18.92 16.14 21.37
C LEU A 138 18.78 15.68 22.82
N ALA A 139 17.58 15.75 23.40
CA ALA A 139 17.32 15.22 24.74
C ALA A 139 17.61 13.72 24.82
N LYS A 140 17.09 12.92 23.87
CA LYS A 140 17.35 11.47 23.80
C LYS A 140 18.83 11.15 23.57
N TYR A 141 19.51 11.92 22.72
CA TYR A 141 20.94 11.78 22.48
C TYR A 141 21.76 12.00 23.77
N ARG A 142 21.39 13.00 24.58
CA ARG A 142 22.04 13.30 25.88
C ARG A 142 21.78 12.20 26.91
N GLU A 143 20.55 11.70 26.98
CA GLU A 143 20.21 10.55 27.83
C GLU A 143 21.03 9.30 27.47
N ARG A 144 21.28 9.07 26.18
CA ARG A 144 22.10 7.95 25.70
C ARG A 144 23.60 8.17 25.92
N ASN A 145 24.08 9.40 25.87
CA ASN A 145 25.49 9.76 26.02
C ASN A 145 25.71 10.77 27.17
N PRO A 146 25.54 10.36 28.44
CA PRO A 146 25.66 11.27 29.58
C PRO A 146 27.09 11.80 29.81
N ILE A 147 28.09 11.29 29.09
CA ILE A 147 29.52 11.50 29.35
C ILE A 147 30.12 12.67 28.53
N THR A 148 29.39 13.24 27.56
CA THR A 148 29.91 14.36 26.74
C THR A 148 29.78 15.75 27.35
N ASP A 149 29.08 15.90 28.49
CA ASP A 149 29.15 17.13 29.28
C ASP A 149 30.36 17.06 30.21
N ARG A 150 31.40 17.83 29.89
CA ARG A 150 32.54 18.06 30.79
C ARG A 150 32.02 18.52 32.16
N PRO A 151 32.50 17.97 33.28
CA PRO A 151 32.21 18.51 34.59
C PRO A 151 33.12 19.72 34.82
N TYR A 152 32.59 20.94 34.70
CA TYR A 152 33.17 22.06 35.44
C TYR A 152 32.08 22.91 36.07
N SER A 153 32.22 23.02 37.40
CA SER A 153 31.47 23.83 38.35
C SER A 153 30.14 23.28 38.85
N SER A 154 30.25 22.37 39.83
CA SER A 154 29.39 22.41 41.00
C SER A 154 29.59 23.73 41.76
N SER A 155 28.56 24.56 41.83
CA SER A 155 28.39 25.52 42.93
C SER A 155 26.95 26.03 42.94
N ASN A 156 26.17 25.49 43.89
CA ASN A 156 24.97 26.06 44.49
C ASN A 156 24.62 27.50 44.04
N SER A 157 23.58 27.65 43.24
CA SER A 157 22.57 28.70 43.47
C SER A 157 21.33 28.43 42.63
N ALA A 158 20.21 28.22 43.33
CA ALA A 158 18.89 28.37 42.76
C ALA A 158 18.70 29.84 42.36
N LYS A 159 18.94 30.16 41.09
CA LYS A 159 18.40 31.36 40.44
C LYS A 159 18.06 31.03 39.00
N HIS A 160 16.78 31.21 38.67
CA HIS A 160 16.29 31.36 37.31
C HIS A 160 17.15 32.40 36.58
N THR A 161 18.03 31.95 35.71
CA THR A 161 18.66 32.77 34.67
C THR A 161 18.54 32.03 33.35
N LEU A 162 17.95 32.73 32.37
CA LEU A 162 17.87 32.33 30.97
C LEU A 162 19.28 32.06 30.45
N VAL A 163 19.73 30.80 30.51
CA VAL A 163 20.93 30.38 29.77
C VAL A 163 20.61 30.58 28.31
N ALA A 164 21.37 31.45 27.65
CA ALA A 164 21.32 31.62 26.21
C ALA A 164 21.49 30.23 25.57
N ARG A 165 20.40 29.68 25.01
CA ARG A 165 20.43 28.42 24.24
C ARG A 165 21.42 28.62 23.09
N GLY A 166 22.63 28.08 23.23
CA GLY A 166 23.66 28.20 22.23
C GLY A 166 23.22 27.57 20.90
N TRP A 167 23.86 27.98 19.80
CA TRP A 167 23.64 27.40 18.48
C TRP A 167 23.78 25.86 18.49
N ASP A 168 24.65 25.33 19.33
CA ASP A 168 24.89 23.88 19.49
C ASP A 168 23.71 23.12 20.15
N ASP A 169 22.89 23.78 20.97
CA ASP A 169 21.73 23.19 21.66
C ASP A 169 20.51 23.01 20.73
N ARG A 170 20.60 23.46 19.48
CA ARG A 170 19.54 23.37 18.47
C ARG A 170 20.02 22.76 17.14
N THR A 171 21.23 22.23 17.14
CA THR A 171 21.90 21.73 15.94
C THR A 171 22.20 20.24 16.04
N VAL A 172 21.88 19.50 14.99
CA VAL A 172 22.20 18.08 14.85
C VAL A 172 22.92 17.82 13.54
N THR A 173 23.96 16.97 13.57
CA THR A 173 24.66 16.52 12.37
C THR A 173 24.32 15.05 12.10
N ILE A 174 23.56 14.82 11.03
CA ILE A 174 23.18 13.48 10.59
C ILE A 174 24.32 12.88 9.79
N HIS A 175 24.84 11.77 10.31
CA HIS A 175 25.86 10.97 9.66
C HIS A 175 25.22 9.71 9.06
N SER A 176 25.44 9.47 7.78
CA SER A 176 24.95 8.26 7.07
C SER A 176 25.24 6.94 7.82
N ASP A 177 26.42 6.77 8.40
CA ASP A 177 26.79 5.54 9.13
C ASP A 177 26.05 5.37 10.47
N HIS A 178 25.44 6.43 11.00
CA HIS A 178 24.56 6.38 12.18
C HIS A 178 23.08 6.21 11.82
N VAL A 179 22.75 6.13 10.54
CA VAL A 179 21.40 5.86 10.04
C VAL A 179 21.35 4.42 9.56
N GLU A 180 20.57 3.58 10.23
CA GLU A 180 20.43 2.16 9.89
C GLU A 180 19.00 1.86 9.46
N ILE A 181 18.85 1.18 8.31
CA ILE A 181 17.57 0.55 7.97
C ILE A 181 17.50 -0.79 8.71
N VAL A 182 16.44 -1.03 9.48
CA VAL A 182 16.27 -2.21 10.33
C VAL A 182 14.86 -2.80 10.16
N SER A 183 14.73 -4.11 10.35
CA SER A 183 13.45 -4.82 10.30
C SER A 183 12.62 -4.59 11.56
N ASP A 184 13.28 -4.47 12.71
CA ASP A 184 12.65 -4.21 14.00
C ASP A 184 13.34 -3.05 14.73
N LEU A 185 12.58 -2.00 15.02
CA LEU A 185 13.06 -0.84 15.77
C LEU A 185 13.23 -1.16 17.26
N SER A 186 12.60 -2.21 17.78
CA SER A 186 12.67 -2.59 19.20
C SER A 186 14.04 -3.17 19.60
N ALA A 187 14.80 -3.70 18.64
CA ALA A 187 16.07 -4.38 18.87
C ALA A 187 17.18 -3.49 19.47
N ARG A 188 17.10 -2.17 19.29
CA ARG A 188 18.11 -1.20 19.75
C ARG A 188 17.44 0.08 20.25
N LYS A 189 18.15 0.86 21.07
CA LYS A 189 17.72 2.20 21.47
C LYS A 189 18.16 3.23 20.41
N TRP A 190 17.19 3.96 19.88
CA TRP A 190 17.40 5.00 18.86
C TRP A 190 17.12 6.39 19.43
N ASP A 191 17.89 7.38 18.98
CA ASP A 191 17.62 8.80 19.30
C ASP A 191 16.44 9.32 18.45
N LEU A 192 16.28 8.75 17.25
CA LEU A 192 15.15 8.97 16.34
C LEU A 192 14.78 7.66 15.66
N GLU A 193 13.50 7.28 15.70
CA GLU A 193 12.98 6.08 15.06
C GLU A 193 11.73 6.39 14.22
N SER A 194 11.56 5.71 13.08
CA SER A 194 10.38 5.86 12.23
C SER A 194 10.18 4.66 11.31
N THR A 195 8.91 4.30 11.12
CA THR A 195 8.49 3.34 10.10
C THR A 195 7.99 4.08 8.86
N LEU A 196 8.57 3.80 7.71
CA LEU A 196 8.29 4.44 6.43
C LEU A 196 7.60 3.45 5.51
N ILE A 197 6.38 3.79 5.07
CA ILE A 197 5.57 2.95 4.19
C ILE A 197 5.42 3.67 2.85
N GLU A 198 5.95 3.04 1.80
CA GLU A 198 5.87 3.55 0.43
C GLU A 198 4.45 3.36 -0.14
N VAL A 199 3.86 4.44 -0.65
CA VAL A 199 2.50 4.49 -1.19
C VAL A 199 2.44 5.35 -2.45
N ASP A 200 1.38 5.23 -3.23
CA ASP A 200 1.08 6.12 -4.33
C ASP A 200 0.65 7.48 -3.78
N GLY A 201 1.48 8.48 -4.05
CA GLY A 201 1.28 9.79 -3.45
C GLY A 201 0.05 10.52 -3.95
N SER A 202 -0.39 10.28 -5.18
CA SER A 202 -1.56 10.95 -5.75
C SER A 202 -2.86 10.43 -5.10
N SER A 203 -3.02 9.11 -5.02
CA SER A 203 -4.20 8.47 -4.46
C SER A 203 -4.35 8.76 -2.97
N LEU A 204 -3.29 8.65 -2.18
CA LEU A 204 -3.37 8.93 -0.74
C LEU A 204 -3.63 10.42 -0.45
N THR A 205 -2.98 11.32 -1.19
CA THR A 205 -3.19 12.77 -1.00
C THR A 205 -4.63 13.16 -1.34
N ASN A 206 -5.17 12.67 -2.46
CA ASN A 206 -6.56 12.93 -2.85
C ASN A 206 -7.53 12.41 -1.79
N LEU A 207 -7.33 11.19 -1.29
CA LEU A 207 -8.17 10.61 -0.24
C LEU A 207 -8.18 11.49 1.02
N ILE A 208 -7.01 11.93 1.49
CA ILE A 208 -6.88 12.76 2.70
C ILE A 208 -7.49 14.15 2.48
N VAL A 209 -7.24 14.78 1.32
CA VAL A 209 -7.77 16.11 1.00
C VAL A 209 -9.29 16.07 0.85
N ASN A 210 -9.84 15.07 0.16
CA ASN A 210 -11.27 14.88 -0.01
C ASN A 210 -11.96 14.58 1.33
N TYR A 211 -11.34 13.76 2.20
CA TYR A 211 -11.85 13.53 3.55
C TYR A 211 -11.85 14.83 4.38
N ARG A 212 -10.78 15.63 4.31
CA ARG A 212 -10.72 16.95 4.96
C ARG A 212 -11.78 17.90 4.43
N HIS A 213 -12.00 17.91 3.11
CA HIS A 213 -13.03 18.75 2.48
C HIS A 213 -14.44 18.35 2.95
N LEU A 214 -14.69 17.06 3.11
CA LEU A 214 -15.95 16.52 3.60
C LEU A 214 -16.28 16.99 5.02
N ILE A 215 -15.27 17.03 5.90
CA ILE A 215 -15.45 17.41 7.33
C ILE A 215 -15.21 18.90 7.59
N TYR A 216 -14.80 19.67 6.57
CA TYR A 216 -14.46 21.08 6.71
C TYR A 216 -15.66 21.89 7.24
N ARG A 217 -15.42 22.74 8.25
CA ARG A 217 -16.42 23.53 9.00
C ARG A 217 -17.38 22.74 9.90
N GLY A 218 -17.14 21.45 10.13
CA GLY A 218 -17.82 20.70 11.19
C GLY A 218 -19.32 20.45 11.00
N GLY A 219 -19.80 20.50 9.75
CA GLY A 219 -21.17 20.17 9.36
C GLY A 219 -21.32 20.01 7.84
N PRO A 220 -22.44 19.46 7.32
CA PRO A 220 -22.67 19.30 5.89
C PRO A 220 -22.87 20.67 5.23
N ALA A 221 -21.77 21.33 4.83
CA ALA A 221 -21.80 22.54 4.02
C ALA A 221 -22.15 22.25 2.55
N LEU A 222 -21.90 21.00 2.12
CA LEU A 222 -22.21 20.49 0.78
C LEU A 222 -23.66 20.01 0.72
N SER A 223 -24.29 20.12 -0.45
CA SER A 223 -25.58 19.50 -0.68
C SER A 223 -25.49 17.96 -0.57
N PHE A 224 -26.62 17.30 -0.37
CA PHE A 224 -26.70 15.84 -0.34
C PHE A 224 -26.05 15.19 -1.59
N THR A 225 -26.40 15.70 -2.77
CA THR A 225 -25.90 15.20 -4.05
C THR A 225 -24.39 15.40 -4.19
N GLU A 226 -23.86 16.53 -3.73
CA GLU A 226 -22.41 16.80 -3.74
C GLU A 226 -21.66 15.91 -2.74
N THR A 227 -22.24 15.68 -1.57
CA THR A 227 -21.67 14.79 -0.54
C THR A 227 -21.56 13.37 -1.05
N ILE A 228 -22.61 12.83 -1.68
CA ILE A 228 -22.55 11.49 -2.30
C ILE A 228 -21.50 11.44 -3.41
N LYS A 229 -21.48 12.44 -4.30
CA LYS A 229 -20.48 12.51 -5.36
C LYS A 229 -19.06 12.50 -4.80
N LEU A 230 -18.80 13.26 -3.73
CA LEU A 230 -17.50 13.31 -3.07
C LEU A 230 -17.14 11.96 -2.45
N LEU A 231 -18.07 11.30 -1.76
CA LEU A 231 -17.86 9.97 -1.20
C LEU A 231 -17.60 8.91 -2.29
N ASP A 232 -18.30 8.97 -3.42
CA ASP A 232 -18.05 8.09 -4.56
C ASP A 232 -16.66 8.33 -5.18
N ILE A 233 -16.22 9.59 -5.24
CA ILE A 233 -14.85 9.94 -5.64
C ILE A 233 -13.83 9.36 -4.66
N MET A 234 -14.08 9.47 -3.34
CA MET A 234 -13.17 8.93 -2.32
C MET A 234 -13.09 7.39 -2.36
N ILE A 235 -14.21 6.70 -2.61
CA ILE A 235 -14.22 5.25 -2.81
C ILE A 235 -13.37 4.89 -4.04
N GLU A 236 -13.46 5.67 -5.12
CA GLU A 236 -12.63 5.47 -6.31
C GLU A 236 -11.14 5.74 -6.03
N ASP A 237 -10.82 6.77 -5.25
CA ASP A 237 -9.45 7.04 -4.79
C ASP A 237 -8.92 5.88 -3.92
N ALA A 238 -9.76 5.28 -3.08
CA ALA A 238 -9.43 4.09 -2.31
C ALA A 238 -9.16 2.87 -3.20
N ARG A 239 -9.93 2.68 -4.29
CA ARG A 239 -9.67 1.63 -5.31
C ARG A 239 -8.33 1.83 -6.00
N ARG A 240 -8.04 3.06 -6.44
CA ARG A 240 -6.74 3.40 -7.03
C ARG A 240 -5.60 3.16 -6.04
N LEU A 241 -5.79 3.54 -4.77
CA LEU A 241 -4.81 3.28 -3.71
C LEU A 241 -4.60 1.78 -3.51
N CYS A 242 -5.66 0.97 -3.60
CA CYS A 242 -5.56 -0.49 -3.51
C CYS A 242 -4.72 -1.10 -4.63
N ILE A 243 -4.95 -0.67 -5.87
CA ILE A 243 -4.21 -1.13 -7.05
C ILE A 243 -2.75 -0.65 -7.04
N ARG A 244 -2.52 0.61 -6.67
CA ARG A 244 -1.21 1.29 -6.75
C ARG A 244 -0.41 1.29 -5.44
N SER A 245 -0.96 0.76 -4.36
CA SER A 245 -0.27 0.59 -3.08
C SER A 245 -0.69 -0.73 -2.44
N PRO A 246 -0.45 -1.85 -3.14
CA PRO A 246 -0.89 -3.17 -2.67
C PRO A 246 -0.33 -3.50 -1.29
N ILE A 247 0.81 -2.90 -0.90
CA ILE A 247 1.40 -3.06 0.43
C ILE A 247 0.41 -2.76 1.56
N LEU A 248 -0.47 -1.76 1.41
CA LEU A 248 -1.45 -1.39 2.43
C LEU A 248 -2.60 -2.40 2.56
N PHE A 249 -2.84 -3.19 1.50
CA PHE A 249 -3.95 -4.13 1.38
C PHE A 249 -3.49 -5.59 1.43
N ARG A 250 -2.24 -5.84 1.85
CA ARG A 250 -1.77 -7.19 2.19
C ARG A 250 -2.04 -7.53 3.63
N MET A 251 -2.49 -8.76 3.86
CA MET A 251 -2.73 -9.26 5.22
C MET A 251 -1.43 -9.26 6.05
N SER A 252 -0.31 -9.68 5.45
CA SER A 252 1.01 -9.74 6.09
C SER A 252 1.54 -8.37 6.55
N THR A 253 1.11 -7.27 5.92
CA THR A 253 1.51 -5.91 6.32
C THR A 253 0.82 -5.46 7.61
N ARG A 254 -0.35 -6.00 7.97
CA ARG A 254 -1.18 -5.49 9.06
C ARG A 254 -0.46 -5.47 10.40
N HIS A 255 0.24 -6.55 10.72
CA HIS A 255 1.03 -6.66 11.95
C HIS A 255 2.13 -5.59 12.01
N HIS A 256 2.81 -5.31 10.89
CA HIS A 256 3.85 -4.29 10.83
C HIS A 256 3.30 -2.88 11.00
N ILE A 257 2.12 -2.57 10.44
CA ILE A 257 1.45 -1.29 10.71
C ILE A 257 1.05 -1.20 12.19
N ALA A 258 0.50 -2.27 12.77
CA ALA A 258 0.10 -2.31 14.18
C ALA A 258 1.26 -1.94 15.11
N SER A 259 2.38 -2.66 14.98
CA SER A 259 3.55 -2.57 15.86
C SER A 259 4.51 -1.44 15.48
N SER A 260 4.25 -0.73 14.38
CA SER A 260 5.11 0.36 13.90
C SER A 260 5.16 1.56 14.85
N LYS A 261 6.31 2.23 14.87
CA LYS A 261 6.51 3.48 15.61
C LYS A 261 6.71 4.65 14.66
N ASN A 262 6.12 5.81 15.02
CA ASN A 262 6.22 7.06 14.27
C ASN A 262 6.04 6.82 12.75
N THR A 263 4.88 6.28 12.41
CA THR A 263 4.58 5.74 11.08
C THR A 263 4.31 6.85 10.09
N ARG A 264 5.00 6.80 8.95
CA ARG A 264 4.95 7.81 7.89
C ARG A 264 4.62 7.16 6.56
N TYR A 265 3.60 7.69 5.91
CA TYR A 265 3.17 7.29 4.58
C TYR A 265 3.71 8.29 3.56
N GLY A 266 4.34 7.80 2.50
CA GLY A 266 5.06 8.67 1.58
C GLY A 266 5.55 8.00 0.32
N VAL A 267 6.29 8.75 -0.50
CA VAL A 267 6.83 8.28 -1.77
C VAL A 267 8.35 8.17 -1.67
N ASP A 268 8.92 7.05 -2.12
CA ASP A 268 10.35 6.93 -2.32
C ASP A 268 10.71 7.51 -3.70
N HIS A 269 11.43 8.64 -3.71
CA HIS A 269 11.92 9.24 -4.95
C HIS A 269 13.35 8.77 -5.27
N GLY A 270 13.87 7.72 -4.64
CA GLY A 270 15.23 7.21 -4.85
C GLY A 270 16.35 8.04 -4.19
N LEU A 271 16.18 9.38 -4.08
CA LEU A 271 17.11 10.27 -3.36
C LEU A 271 16.73 10.52 -1.90
N MET A 272 15.46 10.33 -1.55
CA MET A 272 14.92 10.40 -0.19
C MET A 272 13.51 9.84 -0.18
N PHE A 273 13.04 9.43 1.00
CA PHE A 273 11.63 9.21 1.25
C PHE A 273 10.96 10.55 1.59
N ARG A 274 9.89 10.88 0.86
CA ARG A 274 9.10 12.08 1.13
C ARG A 274 7.80 11.70 1.83
N THR A 275 7.69 12.10 3.09
CA THR A 275 6.45 11.96 3.87
C THR A 275 5.33 12.82 3.27
N LEU A 276 4.16 12.22 3.11
CA LEU A 276 2.92 12.90 2.72
C LEU A 276 2.01 13.11 3.93
N THR A 277 1.89 12.08 4.77
CA THR A 277 1.15 12.11 6.02
C THR A 277 1.78 11.18 7.04
N THR A 278 1.37 11.31 8.30
CA THR A 278 1.78 10.45 9.42
C THR A 278 0.55 9.80 10.04
N SER A 279 0.74 8.68 10.74
CA SER A 279 -0.33 8.04 11.53
C SER A 279 -0.97 9.06 12.49
N ARG A 280 -0.15 9.86 13.19
CA ARG A 280 -0.61 10.98 14.03
C ARG A 280 -1.41 12.05 13.26
N GLY A 281 -1.00 12.41 12.06
CA GLY A 281 -1.73 13.35 11.22
C GLY A 281 -3.13 12.83 10.83
N ILE A 282 -3.22 11.54 10.49
CA ILE A 282 -4.49 10.85 10.21
C ILE A 282 -5.37 10.81 11.46
N LYS A 283 -4.78 10.47 12.62
CA LYS A 283 -5.45 10.51 13.93
C LYS A 283 -6.11 11.87 14.18
N ASN A 284 -5.38 12.96 14.01
CA ASN A 284 -5.91 14.30 14.24
C ASN A 284 -7.09 14.64 13.31
N ILE A 285 -7.02 14.21 12.04
CA ILE A 285 -8.12 14.37 11.08
C ILE A 285 -9.36 13.59 11.53
N ILE A 286 -9.19 12.36 12.01
CA ILE A 286 -10.28 11.53 12.53
C ILE A 286 -10.94 12.19 13.74
N SER A 287 -10.16 12.70 14.69
CA SER A 287 -10.68 13.40 15.87
C SER A 287 -11.56 14.61 15.51
N LEU A 288 -11.22 15.33 14.44
CA LEU A 288 -12.00 16.49 13.98
C LEU A 288 -13.29 16.10 13.25
N SER A 289 -13.41 14.85 12.79
CA SER A 289 -14.58 14.37 12.05
C SER A 289 -15.82 14.09 12.92
N ALA A 290 -15.69 14.19 14.25
CA ALA A 290 -16.77 13.99 15.22
C ALA A 290 -17.98 14.90 14.98
N SER A 291 -17.69 16.19 14.72
CA SER A 291 -18.68 17.24 14.49
C SER A 291 -19.57 16.91 13.28
N TYR A 292 -18.93 16.51 12.18
CA TYR A 292 -19.60 16.06 10.97
C TYR A 292 -20.47 14.81 11.23
N PHE A 293 -19.93 13.79 11.90
CA PHE A 293 -20.69 12.56 12.20
C PHE A 293 -21.90 12.79 13.11
N ASN A 294 -21.76 13.66 14.11
CA ASN A 294 -22.86 14.02 15.00
C ASN A 294 -23.95 14.80 14.26
N ALA A 295 -23.58 15.68 13.32
CA ALA A 295 -24.54 16.38 12.47
C ALA A 295 -25.36 15.41 11.58
N LEU A 296 -24.74 14.30 11.14
CA LEU A 296 -25.44 13.23 10.43
C LEU A 296 -26.41 12.42 11.32
N SER A 297 -26.31 12.53 12.65
CA SER A 297 -27.07 11.73 13.62
C SER A 297 -28.20 12.49 14.31
N THR A 298 -28.62 13.65 13.79
CA THR A 298 -29.60 14.53 14.46
C THR A 298 -30.99 13.86 14.55
N PRO A 299 -31.50 13.56 15.76
CA PRO A 299 -32.77 12.87 15.94
C PRO A 299 -33.93 13.81 15.55
N GLY A 300 -34.49 13.61 14.36
CA GLY A 300 -35.59 14.41 13.81
C GLY A 300 -35.67 14.40 12.29
N ASN A 301 -34.55 14.20 11.59
CA ASN A 301 -34.53 14.07 10.15
C ASN A 301 -34.75 12.61 9.74
N LYS A 302 -35.99 12.25 9.38
CA LYS A 302 -36.32 11.00 8.65
C LYS A 302 -35.89 11.07 7.18
N ASP A 303 -34.77 11.74 6.92
CA ASP A 303 -34.35 12.06 5.58
C ASP A 303 -33.52 10.87 5.08
N LYS A 304 -34.12 10.06 4.18
CA LYS A 304 -33.52 8.85 3.56
C LYS A 304 -32.12 9.10 2.97
N SER A 305 -31.78 10.38 2.76
CA SER A 305 -30.48 10.89 2.38
C SER A 305 -29.38 10.49 3.38
N GLN A 306 -29.59 10.68 4.69
CA GLN A 306 -28.56 10.42 5.70
C GLN A 306 -28.23 8.92 5.84
N ASP A 307 -29.23 8.05 5.64
CA ASP A 307 -29.08 6.59 5.64
C ASP A 307 -28.09 6.10 4.57
N SER A 308 -27.90 6.85 3.48
CA SER A 308 -26.96 6.50 2.41
C SER A 308 -25.54 7.06 2.60
N ILE A 309 -25.41 8.19 3.31
CA ILE A 309 -24.12 8.86 3.54
C ILE A 309 -23.35 8.21 4.68
N ARG A 310 -24.04 7.91 5.79
CA ARG A 310 -23.41 7.41 7.02
C ARG A 310 -22.59 6.12 6.79
N PRO A 311 -23.09 5.08 6.11
CA PRO A 311 -22.30 3.87 5.87
C PRO A 311 -21.03 4.14 5.06
N LYS A 312 -21.12 4.95 3.99
CA LYS A 312 -19.97 5.31 3.14
C LYS A 312 -18.93 6.13 3.90
N PHE A 313 -19.38 7.07 4.73
CA PHE A 313 -18.49 7.84 5.61
C PHE A 313 -17.73 6.91 6.58
N LEU A 314 -18.44 5.97 7.21
CA LEU A 314 -17.81 5.01 8.12
C LEU A 314 -16.85 4.06 7.41
N GLN A 315 -17.11 3.67 6.16
CA GLN A 315 -16.14 2.92 5.36
C GLN A 315 -14.83 3.69 5.17
N MET A 316 -14.91 4.99 4.87
CA MET A 316 -13.73 5.86 4.74
C MET A 316 -13.02 6.04 6.08
N LEU A 317 -13.78 6.15 7.18
CA LEU A 317 -13.21 6.16 8.54
C LEU A 317 -12.42 4.87 8.82
N VAL A 318 -12.98 3.69 8.51
CA VAL A 318 -12.29 2.41 8.71
C VAL A 318 -11.04 2.30 7.85
N LEU A 319 -11.07 2.78 6.60
CA LEU A 319 -9.88 2.87 5.76
C LEU A 319 -8.78 3.72 6.41
N LEU A 320 -9.11 4.88 6.98
CA LEU A 320 -8.13 5.71 7.68
C LEU A 320 -7.64 5.08 8.98
N LEU A 321 -8.53 4.45 9.77
CA LEU A 321 -8.17 3.71 10.98
C LEU A 321 -7.20 2.56 10.67
N SER A 322 -7.32 1.94 9.49
CA SER A 322 -6.41 0.88 9.07
C SER A 322 -4.96 1.37 8.93
N LEU A 323 -4.72 2.68 8.80
CA LEU A 323 -3.41 3.30 8.67
C LEU A 323 -2.83 3.79 10.01
N LEU A 324 -3.45 3.43 11.14
CA LEU A 324 -2.96 3.81 12.47
C LEU A 324 -2.21 2.66 13.14
N ASN A 325 -1.12 3.02 13.82
CA ASN A 325 -0.40 2.11 14.72
C ASN A 325 -1.08 2.02 16.10
N ASP A 326 -0.63 1.11 16.94
CA ASP A 326 -1.25 0.85 18.25
C ASP A 326 -1.19 2.06 19.19
N GLU A 327 -0.10 2.83 19.17
CA GLU A 327 0.06 4.05 19.98
C GLU A 327 -1.00 5.09 19.62
N ASP A 328 -1.10 5.48 18.35
CA ASP A 328 -2.07 6.48 17.89
C ASP A 328 -3.52 6.00 17.99
N LEU A 329 -3.75 4.69 17.84
CA LEU A 329 -5.08 4.11 18.00
C LEU A 329 -5.54 4.12 19.46
N SER A 330 -4.62 3.88 20.40
CA SER A 330 -4.92 3.88 21.83
C SER A 330 -5.43 5.24 22.31
N ASP A 331 -4.87 6.32 21.77
CA ASP A 331 -5.32 7.70 22.03
C ASP A 331 -6.76 7.95 21.53
N LEU A 332 -7.19 7.25 20.48
CA LEU A 332 -8.55 7.39 19.92
C LEU A 332 -9.58 6.48 20.60
N ARG A 333 -9.18 5.59 21.50
CA ARG A 333 -10.05 4.52 22.01
C ARG A 333 -11.36 5.04 22.61
N GLU A 334 -11.27 5.97 23.56
CA GLU A 334 -12.43 6.56 24.23
C GLU A 334 -13.31 7.33 23.24
N PHE A 335 -12.66 8.07 22.33
CA PHE A 335 -13.32 8.83 21.28
C PHE A 335 -14.12 7.94 20.33
N LEU A 336 -13.53 6.83 19.86
CA LEU A 336 -14.19 5.89 18.95
C LEU A 336 -15.41 5.20 19.59
N GLN A 337 -15.29 4.85 20.87
CA GLN A 337 -16.38 4.23 21.63
C GLN A 337 -17.51 5.22 21.91
N THR A 338 -17.18 6.47 22.24
CA THR A 338 -18.17 7.48 22.62
C THR A 338 -18.88 8.08 21.40
N THR A 339 -18.13 8.46 20.37
CA THR A 339 -18.66 9.16 19.20
C THR A 339 -19.24 8.18 18.18
N TYR A 340 -18.50 7.16 17.75
CA TYR A 340 -18.94 6.24 16.70
C TYR A 340 -19.57 4.95 17.21
N ARG A 341 -19.53 4.71 18.53
CA ARG A 341 -19.98 3.45 19.15
C ARG A 341 -19.25 2.22 18.58
N ILE A 342 -17.99 2.40 18.17
CA ILE A 342 -17.12 1.32 17.69
C ILE A 342 -16.31 0.80 18.87
N LYS A 343 -16.30 -0.53 19.04
CA LYS A 343 -15.46 -1.18 20.06
C LYS A 343 -13.99 -1.04 19.65
N ALA A 344 -13.26 -0.21 20.41
CA ALA A 344 -11.95 0.29 20.03
C ALA A 344 -10.76 -0.40 20.72
N ASP A 345 -10.88 -1.69 21.08
CA ASP A 345 -9.69 -2.49 21.31
C ASP A 345 -9.10 -2.96 19.97
N ARG A 346 -7.79 -3.22 19.97
CA ARG A 346 -7.04 -3.52 18.74
C ARG A 346 -7.62 -4.73 17.99
N GLN A 347 -8.01 -5.78 18.71
CA GLN A 347 -8.54 -7.01 18.11
C GLN A 347 -9.85 -6.74 17.39
N SER A 348 -10.80 -6.07 18.07
CA SER A 348 -12.08 -5.67 17.49
C SER A 348 -11.92 -4.72 16.29
N LEU A 349 -10.95 -3.82 16.32
CA LEU A 349 -10.70 -2.90 15.21
C LEU A 349 -10.08 -3.60 14.01
N GLU A 350 -9.17 -4.55 14.19
CA GLU A 350 -8.65 -5.35 13.08
C GLU A 350 -9.73 -6.23 12.45
N LEU A 351 -10.64 -6.81 13.24
CA LEU A 351 -11.81 -7.52 12.70
C LEU A 351 -12.73 -6.60 11.90
N LEU A 352 -12.91 -5.35 12.35
CA LEU A 352 -13.65 -4.34 11.59
C LEU A 352 -12.93 -3.99 10.28
N VAL A 353 -11.61 -3.80 10.32
CA VAL A 353 -10.80 -3.56 9.11
C VAL A 353 -10.92 -4.74 8.14
N LEU A 354 -10.83 -5.98 8.61
CA LEU A 354 -10.94 -7.19 7.78
C LEU A 354 -12.33 -7.39 7.17
N LYS A 355 -13.38 -6.98 7.89
CA LYS A 355 -14.76 -6.99 7.40
C LYS A 355 -14.95 -5.95 6.29
N VAL A 356 -14.33 -4.78 6.43
CA VAL A 356 -14.59 -3.63 5.55
C VAL A 356 -13.63 -3.60 4.36
N LEU A 357 -12.34 -3.81 4.57
CA LEU A 357 -11.33 -3.78 3.53
C LEU A 357 -11.02 -5.20 3.03
N PRO A 358 -10.99 -5.42 1.72
CA PRO A 358 -10.53 -6.69 1.16
C PRO A 358 -9.00 -6.75 1.26
N LEU A 359 -8.49 -7.51 2.23
CA LEU A 359 -7.08 -7.78 2.41
C LEU A 359 -6.74 -9.11 1.77
N MET A 360 -5.63 -9.17 1.05
CA MET A 360 -5.22 -10.34 0.28
C MET A 360 -3.83 -10.83 0.68
N SER A 361 -3.54 -12.09 0.36
CA SER A 361 -2.21 -12.68 0.48
C SER A 361 -1.86 -13.55 -0.73
N ILE A 362 -0.56 -13.73 -0.97
CA ILE A 362 -0.04 -14.54 -2.08
C ILE A 362 -0.46 -16.02 -2.00
N ASN A 363 -0.68 -16.55 -0.79
CA ASN A 363 -1.17 -17.90 -0.56
C ASN A 363 -1.91 -18.00 0.78
N SER A 364 -2.59 -19.12 0.99
CA SER A 364 -3.43 -19.36 2.15
C SER A 364 -2.66 -19.55 3.46
N LYS A 365 -1.42 -20.03 3.39
CA LYS A 365 -0.53 -20.15 4.55
C LYS A 365 -0.17 -18.78 5.12
N VAL A 366 0.27 -17.86 4.27
CA VAL A 366 0.61 -16.51 4.68
C VAL A 366 -0.62 -15.80 5.22
N PHE A 367 -1.77 -16.01 4.58
CA PHE A 367 -3.04 -15.42 5.01
C PHE A 367 -3.41 -15.82 6.45
N ILE A 368 -3.49 -17.13 6.76
CA ILE A 368 -3.93 -17.58 8.08
C ILE A 368 -2.94 -17.18 9.18
N ASN A 369 -1.63 -17.26 8.91
CA ASN A 369 -0.62 -16.86 9.87
C ASN A 369 -0.72 -15.37 10.18
N ALA A 370 -0.79 -14.53 9.14
CA ALA A 370 -0.92 -13.09 9.33
C ALA A 370 -2.24 -12.70 10.00
N LEU A 371 -3.36 -13.38 9.68
CA LEU A 371 -4.66 -13.17 10.31
C LEU A 371 -4.60 -13.42 11.81
N VAL A 372 -4.10 -14.59 12.21
CA VAL A 372 -3.99 -14.98 13.62
C VAL A 372 -3.03 -14.03 14.36
N THR A 373 -1.85 -13.75 13.80
CA THR A 373 -0.88 -12.84 14.43
C THR A 373 -1.43 -11.41 14.60
N THR A 374 -2.23 -10.94 13.65
CA THR A 374 -2.79 -9.58 13.68
C THR A 374 -3.92 -9.44 14.70
N VAL A 375 -4.82 -10.43 14.78
CA VAL A 375 -6.00 -10.35 15.64
C VAL A 375 -5.70 -10.84 17.06
N GLU A 376 -4.90 -11.89 17.22
CA GLU A 376 -4.65 -12.51 18.53
C GLU A 376 -3.31 -12.07 19.15
N GLY A 377 -2.44 -11.43 18.36
CA GLY A 377 -1.08 -11.08 18.74
C GLY A 377 -0.07 -12.17 18.39
N LEU A 378 1.21 -11.93 18.70
CA LEU A 378 2.27 -12.95 18.57
C LEU A 378 1.98 -14.12 19.51
N ILE A 379 1.31 -15.14 19.00
CA ILE A 379 1.33 -16.48 19.60
C ILE A 379 2.80 -16.92 19.53
N GLY A 380 3.41 -17.24 20.67
CA GLY A 380 4.87 -17.42 20.81
C GLY A 380 5.50 -18.29 19.72
N GLU A 381 6.82 -18.10 19.52
CA GLU A 381 7.77 -18.58 18.50
C GLU A 381 7.59 -19.97 17.85
N THR A 382 6.62 -20.78 18.23
CA THR A 382 6.08 -21.86 17.41
C THR A 382 5.45 -21.28 16.13
N GLU A 383 6.23 -21.29 15.04
CA GLU A 383 5.69 -21.26 13.69
C GLU A 383 4.44 -22.15 13.65
N LEU A 384 3.27 -21.56 13.33
CA LEU A 384 2.04 -22.32 13.14
C LEU A 384 2.34 -23.44 12.14
N ASP A 385 2.19 -24.70 12.57
CA ASP A 385 2.52 -25.84 11.72
C ASP A 385 1.66 -25.75 10.47
N THR A 386 2.35 -25.62 9.33
CA THR A 386 1.77 -25.58 7.99
C THR A 386 0.78 -26.69 7.69
N LYS A 387 0.87 -27.81 8.39
CA LYS A 387 -0.03 -28.96 8.22
C LYS A 387 -1.35 -28.86 8.99
N GLN A 388 -1.55 -27.80 9.79
CA GLN A 388 -2.71 -27.64 10.68
C GLN A 388 -3.55 -26.38 10.39
N GLN A 389 -3.59 -25.89 9.14
CA GLN A 389 -4.38 -24.70 8.79
C GLN A 389 -5.85 -24.79 9.21
N ASP A 390 -6.49 -25.93 8.96
CA ASP A 390 -7.88 -26.19 9.32
C ASP A 390 -8.13 -26.10 10.83
N GLN A 391 -7.19 -26.61 11.63
CA GLN A 391 -7.28 -26.59 13.09
C GLN A 391 -7.08 -25.17 13.61
N ASN A 392 -6.08 -24.45 13.08
CA ASN A 392 -5.84 -23.05 13.41
C ASN A 392 -7.06 -22.18 13.07
N TRP A 393 -7.66 -22.41 11.91
CA TRP A 393 -8.90 -21.75 11.48
C TRP A 393 -10.06 -22.04 12.44
N ALA A 394 -10.32 -23.31 12.75
CA ALA A 394 -11.40 -23.68 13.67
C ALA A 394 -11.20 -23.08 15.07
N THR A 395 -9.96 -23.08 15.58
CA THR A 395 -9.62 -22.45 16.86
C THR A 395 -9.81 -20.93 16.81
N PHE A 396 -9.41 -20.28 15.72
CA PHE A 396 -9.61 -18.84 15.52
C PHE A 396 -11.12 -18.50 15.54
N ILE A 397 -11.95 -19.20 14.78
CA ILE A 397 -13.42 -18.98 14.77
C ILE A 397 -14.04 -19.19 16.14
N GLN A 398 -13.58 -20.19 16.89
CA GLN A 398 -14.03 -20.38 18.28
C GLN A 398 -13.65 -19.20 19.17
N ARG A 399 -12.43 -18.67 19.06
CA ARG A 399 -11.99 -17.52 19.84
C ARG A 399 -12.78 -16.26 19.49
N LEU A 400 -13.08 -16.03 18.21
CA LEU A 400 -13.99 -14.95 17.77
C LEU A 400 -15.35 -15.02 18.46
N LEU A 401 -15.92 -16.23 18.54
CA LEU A 401 -17.20 -16.43 19.20
C LEU A 401 -17.17 -16.11 20.70
N HIS A 402 -16.09 -16.46 21.41
CA HIS A 402 -15.93 -16.08 22.83
C HIS A 402 -15.89 -14.56 23.02
N GLN A 403 -15.45 -13.83 21.99
CA GLN A 403 -15.44 -12.38 21.99
C GLN A 403 -16.80 -11.77 21.60
N GLY A 404 -17.79 -12.58 21.19
CA GLY A 404 -19.13 -12.15 20.79
C GLY A 404 -19.34 -11.99 19.28
N TYR A 405 -18.40 -12.48 18.47
CA TYR A 405 -18.49 -12.43 17.01
C TYR A 405 -19.05 -13.72 16.42
N VAL A 406 -19.89 -13.58 15.40
CA VAL A 406 -20.42 -14.71 14.64
C VAL A 406 -20.08 -14.52 13.18
N LEU A 407 -19.64 -15.61 12.54
CA LEU A 407 -19.29 -15.65 11.13
C LEU A 407 -20.28 -16.53 10.36
N PRO A 408 -21.20 -15.92 9.59
CA PRO A 408 -22.16 -16.64 8.75
C PRO A 408 -21.49 -17.37 7.58
N GLY A 409 -21.97 -18.59 7.29
CA GLY A 409 -21.50 -19.41 6.16
C GLY A 409 -22.63 -19.88 5.25
N THR A 410 -22.28 -20.23 4.00
CA THR A 410 -23.21 -20.81 3.00
C THR A 410 -23.43 -22.32 3.21
N VAL A 411 -24.39 -22.89 2.47
CA VAL A 411 -24.63 -24.35 2.40
C VAL A 411 -23.34 -25.14 2.12
N SER A 412 -22.55 -24.70 1.13
CA SER A 412 -21.31 -25.36 0.73
C SER A 412 -20.16 -25.22 1.74
N GLN A 413 -20.18 -24.14 2.54
CA GLN A 413 -19.16 -23.83 3.53
C GLN A 413 -19.37 -24.53 4.87
N LEU A 414 -20.61 -24.93 5.17
CA LEU A 414 -21.02 -25.51 6.44
C LEU A 414 -21.19 -27.04 6.37
N GLY A 415 -21.57 -27.66 7.49
CA GLY A 415 -21.84 -29.09 7.56
C GLY A 415 -20.61 -29.96 7.89
N GLN A 416 -19.74 -29.51 8.81
CA GLN A 416 -18.79 -30.42 9.47
C GLN A 416 -19.53 -31.30 10.48
N THR A 417 -19.17 -32.59 10.58
CA THR A 417 -19.82 -33.56 11.49
C THR A 417 -19.76 -33.12 12.95
N ASP A 418 -18.65 -32.53 13.36
CA ASP A 418 -18.38 -32.23 14.76
C ASP A 418 -18.76 -30.79 15.14
N ARG A 419 -18.84 -29.89 14.14
CA ARG A 419 -19.02 -28.44 14.31
C ARG A 419 -19.72 -27.83 13.10
N SER A 420 -21.01 -28.13 12.92
CA SER A 420 -21.79 -27.69 11.76
C SER A 420 -21.79 -26.17 11.52
N TRP A 421 -21.55 -25.38 12.58
CA TRP A 421 -21.57 -23.91 12.57
C TRP A 421 -20.24 -23.26 12.20
N ILE A 422 -19.13 -24.03 12.12
CA ILE A 422 -17.83 -23.52 11.71
C ILE A 422 -17.70 -23.68 10.20
N ILE A 423 -17.30 -22.60 9.52
CA ILE A 423 -16.98 -22.62 8.10
C ILE A 423 -15.76 -23.51 7.86
N LYS A 424 -15.92 -24.48 6.96
CA LYS A 424 -14.85 -25.38 6.52
C LYS A 424 -13.69 -24.58 5.91
N TRP A 425 -12.47 -25.03 6.20
CA TRP A 425 -11.33 -24.59 5.42
C TRP A 425 -11.42 -25.23 4.03
N PRO A 426 -11.40 -24.46 2.94
CA PRO A 426 -11.49 -25.01 1.59
C PRO A 426 -10.17 -25.67 1.17
N ASP A 427 -10.22 -26.65 0.28
CA ASP A 427 -9.05 -27.40 -0.19
C ASP A 427 -7.97 -26.48 -0.82
N ASP A 428 -8.40 -25.45 -1.55
CA ASP A 428 -7.51 -24.44 -2.16
C ASP A 428 -7.00 -23.37 -1.17
N GLY A 429 -7.52 -23.40 0.07
CA GLY A 429 -7.27 -22.45 1.15
C GLY A 429 -7.84 -21.05 0.93
N ILE A 430 -7.92 -20.27 2.01
CA ILE A 430 -8.43 -18.89 1.98
C ILE A 430 -7.27 -17.93 1.74
N LYS A 431 -7.37 -17.05 0.74
CA LYS A 431 -6.32 -16.09 0.35
C LYS A 431 -6.71 -14.62 0.57
N ASP A 432 -7.95 -14.36 0.95
CA ASP A 432 -8.48 -13.01 1.13
C ASP A 432 -9.47 -12.92 2.30
N SER A 433 -9.77 -11.70 2.73
CA SER A 433 -10.70 -11.44 3.84
C SER A 433 -12.19 -11.39 3.43
N HIS A 434 -12.58 -11.70 2.20
CA HIS A 434 -13.98 -11.55 1.76
C HIS A 434 -14.96 -12.35 2.58
N LEU A 435 -14.56 -13.51 3.09
CA LEU A 435 -15.40 -14.32 3.97
C LEU A 435 -15.79 -13.56 5.27
N LEU A 436 -14.94 -12.65 5.75
CA LEU A 436 -15.21 -11.83 6.93
C LEU A 436 -16.18 -10.67 6.67
N ARG A 437 -16.60 -10.41 5.41
CA ARG A 437 -17.58 -9.34 5.08
C ARG A 437 -18.92 -9.51 5.81
N ASN A 438 -19.27 -10.76 6.13
CA ASN A 438 -20.50 -11.14 6.80
C ASN A 438 -20.38 -11.18 8.33
N LEU A 439 -19.18 -10.90 8.88
CA LEU A 439 -18.95 -10.92 10.31
C LEU A 439 -19.91 -9.97 11.03
N GLN A 440 -20.56 -10.47 12.08
CA GLN A 440 -21.43 -9.67 12.93
C GLN A 440 -21.03 -9.76 14.40
N TYR A 441 -21.33 -8.70 15.13
CA TYR A 441 -21.10 -8.61 16.57
C TYR A 441 -22.44 -8.63 17.32
N GLY A 442 -22.57 -9.51 18.30
CA GLY A 442 -23.84 -9.78 19.00
C GLY A 442 -24.16 -8.87 20.20
N ASP A 443 -23.28 -7.94 20.56
CA ASP A 443 -23.45 -7.06 21.73
C ASP A 443 -23.92 -5.65 21.33
N LYS A 444 -24.16 -4.78 22.31
CA LYS A 444 -24.84 -3.47 22.19
C LYS A 444 -24.16 -2.44 21.27
N THR A 445 -22.92 -2.66 20.83
CA THR A 445 -22.23 -1.78 19.88
C THR A 445 -22.61 -2.12 18.44
N TRP A 446 -23.82 -1.72 18.07
CA TRP A 446 -24.45 -1.91 16.75
C TRP A 446 -23.64 -1.32 15.58
N ALA A 447 -22.78 -0.32 15.79
CA ALA A 447 -22.08 0.40 14.72
C ALA A 447 -21.24 -0.51 13.81
N MET A 448 -20.63 -1.58 14.36
CA MET A 448 -19.87 -2.55 13.54
C MET A 448 -20.75 -3.29 12.53
N ASN A 449 -22.02 -3.50 12.85
CA ASN A 449 -22.96 -4.19 11.96
C ASN A 449 -23.53 -3.27 10.88
N GLU A 450 -23.49 -1.95 11.10
CA GLU A 450 -23.93 -0.94 10.12
C GLU A 450 -22.96 -0.73 8.97
N ILE A 451 -21.67 -1.04 9.15
CA ILE A 451 -20.62 -0.70 8.18
C ILE A 451 -20.50 -1.82 7.14
N PRO A 452 -20.89 -1.57 5.87
CA PRO A 452 -20.78 -2.57 4.83
C PRO A 452 -19.32 -2.70 4.35
N SER A 453 -19.01 -3.83 3.72
CA SER A 453 -17.73 -4.01 3.04
C SER A 453 -17.51 -2.96 1.96
N LEU A 454 -16.29 -2.41 1.91
CA LEU A 454 -15.86 -1.50 0.87
C LEU A 454 -15.59 -2.33 -0.39
N ASP A 455 -16.46 -2.16 -1.40
CA ASP A 455 -16.30 -2.85 -2.66
C ASP A 455 -15.20 -2.20 -3.50
N LEU A 456 -13.98 -2.73 -3.34
CA LEU A 456 -12.82 -2.31 -4.10
C LEU A 456 -12.65 -3.08 -5.42
N ASN A 457 -13.55 -4.04 -5.73
CA ASN A 457 -13.53 -4.89 -6.93
C ASN A 457 -12.11 -5.36 -7.31
N LEU A 458 -11.46 -6.11 -6.42
CA LEU A 458 -10.13 -6.69 -6.69
C LEU A 458 -10.19 -7.94 -7.57
N ASP A 459 -11.28 -8.70 -7.48
CA ASP A 459 -11.57 -9.91 -8.23
C ASP A 459 -13.09 -9.93 -8.52
N SER A 460 -13.59 -8.95 -9.26
CA SER A 460 -15.00 -8.98 -9.64
C SER A 460 -15.24 -10.19 -10.55
N THR A 461 -16.33 -10.93 -10.35
CA THR A 461 -16.86 -11.93 -11.31
C THR A 461 -17.28 -11.31 -12.66
N LEU A 462 -16.91 -10.05 -12.89
CA LEU A 462 -17.20 -9.28 -14.09
C LEU A 462 -15.96 -9.38 -14.98
N ASP A 463 -16.11 -10.08 -16.10
CA ASP A 463 -15.06 -10.13 -17.13
C ASP A 463 -14.79 -8.73 -17.73
N GLU A 464 -15.81 -7.85 -17.70
CA GLU A 464 -15.79 -6.52 -18.31
C GLU A 464 -16.27 -5.42 -17.36
N VAL A 465 -15.67 -4.24 -17.47
CA VAL A 465 -16.00 -3.04 -16.70
C VAL A 465 -16.15 -1.84 -17.63
N THR A 466 -17.15 -0.99 -17.36
CA THR A 466 -17.33 0.26 -18.10
C THR A 466 -16.50 1.39 -17.48
N VAL A 467 -15.73 2.11 -18.30
CA VAL A 467 -14.87 3.22 -17.90
C VAL A 467 -15.18 4.48 -18.70
N ILE A 468 -14.91 5.64 -18.09
CA ILE A 468 -14.89 6.94 -18.74
C ILE A 468 -13.42 7.36 -18.87
N LEU A 469 -12.96 7.62 -20.09
CA LEU A 469 -11.59 8.10 -20.32
C LEU A 469 -11.48 9.62 -20.13
N THR A 470 -10.28 10.18 -20.15
CA THR A 470 -10.03 11.62 -20.00
C THR A 470 -10.61 12.48 -21.14
N ASN A 471 -10.93 11.88 -22.28
CA ASN A 471 -11.68 12.52 -23.36
C ASN A 471 -13.20 12.62 -23.07
N GLY A 472 -13.67 12.08 -21.95
CA GLY A 472 -15.08 12.09 -21.53
C GLY A 472 -15.96 10.99 -22.16
N ALA A 473 -15.41 10.17 -23.07
CA ALA A 473 -16.15 9.09 -23.71
C ALA A 473 -16.16 7.80 -22.87
N ARG A 474 -17.19 6.97 -23.10
CA ARG A 474 -17.48 5.75 -22.32
C ARG A 474 -17.12 4.50 -23.11
N TYR A 475 -16.30 3.65 -22.50
CA TYR A 475 -15.81 2.40 -23.09
C TYR A 475 -16.01 1.23 -22.13
N THR A 476 -16.07 0.02 -22.67
CA THR A 476 -15.99 -1.22 -21.90
C THR A 476 -14.60 -1.83 -22.10
N ILE A 477 -13.98 -2.28 -21.01
CA ILE A 477 -12.64 -2.91 -20.99
C ILE A 477 -12.67 -4.19 -20.17
N GLY A 478 -11.73 -5.09 -20.44
CA GLY A 478 -11.51 -6.25 -19.58
C GLY A 478 -11.04 -5.84 -18.17
N HIS A 479 -11.41 -6.62 -17.15
CA HIS A 479 -10.99 -6.34 -15.78
C HIS A 479 -9.47 -6.31 -15.61
N ASP A 480 -8.74 -7.23 -16.24
CA ASP A 480 -7.27 -7.26 -16.22
C ASP A 480 -6.64 -6.02 -16.87
N ASP A 481 -7.29 -5.49 -17.91
CA ASP A 481 -6.84 -4.29 -18.61
C ASP A 481 -7.02 -3.03 -17.76
N LEU A 482 -8.02 -2.99 -16.85
CA LEU A 482 -8.18 -1.88 -15.90
C LEU A 482 -6.89 -1.65 -15.10
N LYS A 483 -6.32 -2.72 -14.53
CA LYS A 483 -5.06 -2.64 -13.77
C LYS A 483 -3.91 -2.18 -14.65
N ARG A 484 -3.78 -2.73 -15.87
CA ARG A 484 -2.71 -2.36 -16.83
C ARG A 484 -2.78 -0.88 -17.21
N ILE A 485 -3.99 -0.39 -17.49
CA ILE A 485 -4.24 0.99 -17.90
C ILE A 485 -4.01 1.96 -16.73
N THR A 486 -4.57 1.67 -15.54
CA THR A 486 -4.38 2.50 -14.33
C THR A 486 -2.92 2.57 -13.88
N CYS A 487 -2.14 1.51 -14.09
CA CYS A 487 -0.71 1.48 -13.82
C CYS A 487 0.16 2.01 -14.98
N MET A 488 -0.42 2.39 -16.13
CA MET A 488 0.31 2.82 -17.34
C MET A 488 1.35 1.79 -17.79
N THR A 489 0.97 0.51 -17.80
CA THR A 489 1.82 -0.58 -18.27
C THR A 489 1.87 -0.60 -19.80
N PRO A 490 3.04 -0.70 -20.43
CA PRO A 490 3.15 -0.64 -21.89
C PRO A 490 2.38 -1.76 -22.59
N GLY A 491 1.82 -1.45 -23.76
CA GLY A 491 1.09 -2.40 -24.60
C GLY A 491 -0.21 -1.83 -25.15
N LYS A 492 -0.93 -2.65 -25.91
CA LYS A 492 -2.25 -2.33 -26.46
C LYS A 492 -3.34 -2.93 -25.57
N CYS A 493 -4.38 -2.14 -25.31
CA CYS A 493 -5.56 -2.57 -24.58
C CYS A 493 -6.80 -2.29 -25.45
N PRO A 494 -7.59 -3.31 -25.81
CA PRO A 494 -8.80 -3.11 -26.59
C PRO A 494 -9.88 -2.40 -25.75
N LEU A 495 -10.55 -1.42 -26.36
CA LEU A 495 -11.66 -0.67 -25.79
C LEU A 495 -12.89 -0.85 -26.67
N THR A 496 -14.03 -1.22 -26.09
CA THR A 496 -15.30 -1.31 -26.82
C THR A 496 -16.15 -0.08 -26.56
N ASP A 497 -16.50 0.69 -27.59
CA ASP A 497 -17.35 1.88 -27.43
C ASP A 497 -18.78 1.47 -27.01
N THR A 498 -19.28 2.10 -25.94
CA THR A 498 -20.62 1.83 -25.39
C THR A 498 -21.75 2.57 -26.11
N VAL A 499 -21.44 3.66 -26.80
CA VAL A 499 -22.40 4.53 -27.50
C VAL A 499 -22.56 4.08 -28.95
N VAL A 500 -21.44 3.78 -29.62
CA VAL A 500 -21.41 3.26 -30.99
C VAL A 500 -21.21 1.75 -30.93
N ARG A 501 -22.32 1.00 -30.77
CA ARG A 501 -22.31 -0.45 -30.53
C ARG A 501 -21.28 -1.20 -31.39
N GLY A 502 -20.22 -1.67 -30.75
CA GLY A 502 -19.28 -2.66 -31.31
C GLY A 502 -18.04 -2.11 -32.01
N GLN A 503 -17.80 -0.79 -32.02
CA GLN A 503 -16.52 -0.29 -32.52
C GLN A 503 -15.42 -0.53 -31.48
N ILE A 504 -14.47 -1.39 -31.83
CA ILE A 504 -13.27 -1.65 -31.03
C ILE A 504 -12.21 -0.61 -31.39
N GLN A 505 -11.66 0.06 -30.39
CA GLN A 505 -10.53 0.98 -30.52
C GLN A 505 -9.42 0.52 -29.59
N ASP A 506 -8.16 0.63 -30.02
CA ASP A 506 -7.03 0.27 -29.17
C ASP A 506 -6.50 1.51 -28.43
N LEU A 507 -6.38 1.39 -27.11
CA LEU A 507 -5.55 2.27 -26.31
C LEU A 507 -4.11 1.76 -26.36
N GLU A 508 -3.21 2.57 -26.92
CA GLU A 508 -1.79 2.26 -27.02
C GLU A 508 -1.02 3.00 -25.91
N ILE A 509 -0.32 2.24 -25.06
CA ILE A 509 0.54 2.77 -24.02
C ILE A 509 1.99 2.55 -24.44
N ASP A 510 2.64 3.63 -24.89
CA ASP A 510 4.05 3.65 -25.30
C ASP A 510 4.97 3.91 -24.11
N GLU A 511 6.15 3.30 -24.11
CA GLU A 511 7.23 3.60 -23.15
C GLU A 511 8.45 4.22 -23.85
N GLU A 512 8.86 5.41 -23.41
CA GLU A 512 10.07 6.10 -23.85
C GLU A 512 11.09 6.16 -22.71
N VAL A 513 12.29 5.59 -22.89
CA VAL A 513 13.38 5.67 -21.90
C VAL A 513 14.12 7.00 -22.05
N VAL A 514 13.86 7.91 -21.10
CA VAL A 514 14.23 9.33 -21.19
C VAL A 514 15.72 9.57 -20.93
N ASN A 515 16.34 8.77 -20.08
CA ASN A 515 17.73 8.96 -19.66
C ASN A 515 18.72 8.04 -20.37
N SER A 516 18.31 7.38 -21.46
CA SER A 516 19.15 6.50 -22.27
C SER A 516 20.45 7.18 -22.74
N THR A 517 20.37 8.44 -23.17
CA THR A 517 21.52 9.25 -23.60
C THR A 517 22.50 9.57 -22.47
N VAL A 518 21.99 9.91 -21.29
CA VAL A 518 22.79 10.14 -20.07
C VAL A 518 23.47 8.85 -19.63
N TYR A 519 22.76 7.72 -19.68
CA TYR A 519 23.30 6.43 -19.29
C TYR A 519 24.42 5.95 -20.23
N ASP A 520 24.31 6.19 -21.53
CA ASP A 520 25.40 5.94 -22.47
C ASP A 520 26.62 6.84 -22.17
N ALA A 521 26.38 8.11 -21.79
CA ALA A 521 27.45 9.00 -21.33
C ALA A 521 28.12 8.47 -20.03
N ILE A 522 27.35 8.03 -19.04
CA ILE A 522 27.84 7.41 -17.80
C ILE A 522 28.67 6.17 -18.10
N PHE A 523 28.17 5.27 -18.95
CA PHE A 523 28.86 4.03 -19.31
C PHE A 523 30.23 4.31 -19.94
N ARG A 524 30.28 5.24 -20.90
CA ARG A 524 31.53 5.66 -21.55
C ARG A 524 32.49 6.34 -20.58
N LEU A 525 31.96 7.17 -19.69
CA LEU A 525 32.75 7.85 -18.66
C LEU A 525 33.35 6.85 -17.67
N ASN A 526 32.56 5.90 -17.18
CA ASN A 526 33.02 4.85 -16.26
C ASN A 526 34.06 3.93 -16.90
N ARG A 527 33.96 3.67 -18.21
CA ARG A 527 35.03 2.97 -18.94
C ARG A 527 36.36 3.74 -18.90
N ILE A 528 36.33 5.07 -19.08
CA ILE A 528 37.55 5.90 -18.97
C ILE A 528 38.08 5.88 -17.53
N ILE A 529 37.21 5.98 -16.53
CA ILE A 529 37.56 5.90 -15.11
C ILE A 529 38.18 4.54 -14.76
N GLY A 530 37.59 3.44 -15.21
CA GLY A 530 38.09 2.08 -15.00
C GLY A 530 39.47 1.87 -15.63
N GLU A 531 39.67 2.36 -16.86
CA GLU A 531 40.96 2.32 -17.52
C GLU A 531 42.01 3.20 -16.80
N TYR A 532 41.62 4.33 -16.21
CA TYR A 532 42.48 5.16 -15.36
C TYR A 532 42.84 4.47 -14.03
N ASN A 533 41.85 3.95 -13.30
CA ASN A 533 42.05 3.26 -12.02
C ASN A 533 42.84 1.95 -12.16
N GLY A 534 42.58 1.17 -13.21
CA GLY A 534 43.33 -0.05 -13.53
C GLY A 534 44.80 0.26 -13.83
N SER A 535 45.07 1.41 -14.44
CA SER A 535 46.43 1.89 -14.69
C SER A 535 47.15 2.39 -13.43
N LEU A 536 46.41 2.86 -12.42
CA LEU A 536 46.96 3.21 -11.09
C LEU A 536 47.28 1.96 -10.25
N SER A 537 46.59 0.85 -10.50
CA SER A 537 46.68 -0.39 -9.70
C SER A 537 47.66 -1.43 -10.26
N ALA A 538 48.20 -1.24 -11.47
CA ALA A 538 49.08 -2.21 -12.12
C ALA A 538 50.52 -2.20 -11.57
N PRO A 539 51.15 -3.37 -11.33
CA PRO A 539 52.56 -3.44 -10.96
C PRO A 539 53.43 -2.90 -12.12
N ARG A 540 54.43 -2.07 -11.75
CA ARG A 540 55.25 -1.14 -12.57
C ARG A 540 55.90 -1.63 -13.89
N ARG A 541 55.63 -2.83 -14.41
CA ARG A 541 56.49 -3.44 -15.44
C ARG A 541 56.07 -3.35 -16.91
N GLN A 542 54.89 -2.87 -17.29
CA GLN A 542 54.54 -2.84 -18.73
C GLN A 542 53.91 -1.57 -19.32
N ASN A 543 53.49 -0.58 -18.52
CA ASN A 543 52.93 0.68 -19.05
C ASN A 543 53.74 1.91 -18.59
N PHE A 544 54.85 2.18 -19.29
CA PHE A 544 55.77 3.29 -19.03
C PHE A 544 55.11 4.70 -19.04
N VAL A 545 53.93 4.81 -19.67
CA VAL A 545 53.18 6.06 -19.83
C VAL A 545 52.44 6.47 -18.55
N LEU A 546 51.87 5.52 -17.82
CA LEU A 546 51.03 5.78 -16.63
C LEU A 546 51.79 5.63 -15.31
N ALA A 547 52.92 4.92 -15.30
CA ALA A 547 53.86 4.99 -14.19
C ALA A 547 54.37 6.43 -13.94
N ARG A 548 54.41 7.28 -14.99
CA ARG A 548 54.67 8.72 -14.88
C ARG A 548 53.46 9.51 -14.34
N PHE A 549 52.22 9.12 -14.63
CA PHE A 549 51.03 9.74 -14.03
C PHE A 549 51.03 9.62 -12.50
N ALA A 550 51.44 8.46 -11.98
CA ALA A 550 51.52 8.20 -10.54
C ALA A 550 52.80 8.76 -9.88
N ALA A 551 53.89 8.94 -10.62
CA ALA A 551 55.19 9.37 -10.06
C ALA A 551 55.43 10.89 -10.03
N PHE A 552 54.58 11.71 -10.68
CA PHE A 552 54.80 13.16 -10.83
C PHE A 552 53.94 14.07 -9.94
N ARG A 553 53.27 13.53 -8.92
CA ARG A 553 52.65 14.32 -7.84
C ARG A 553 53.30 13.93 -6.51
N GLU A 554 54.14 14.82 -5.97
CA GLU A 554 54.57 14.76 -4.57
C GLU A 554 53.35 15.02 -3.68
N LYS A 555 52.67 13.92 -3.28
CA LYS A 555 51.43 13.83 -2.47
C LYS A 555 50.21 14.52 -3.09
N PRO A 556 49.17 13.73 -3.42
CA PRO A 556 48.12 13.50 -2.43
C PRO A 556 47.75 12.00 -2.33
N ASP A 557 47.02 11.62 -1.29
CA ASP A 557 46.42 10.29 -1.17
C ASP A 557 45.81 9.84 -2.50
N LEU A 558 46.28 8.70 -3.03
CA LEU A 558 45.83 8.06 -4.27
C LEU A 558 44.35 7.65 -4.13
N THR A 559 43.45 8.62 -4.28
CA THR A 559 42.01 8.37 -4.31
C THR A 559 41.65 7.93 -5.72
N SER A 560 41.43 6.64 -5.90
CA SER A 560 40.80 6.08 -7.10
C SER A 560 39.55 6.91 -7.44
N LEU A 561 39.42 7.34 -8.70
CA LEU A 561 38.23 8.06 -9.12
C LEU A 561 37.02 7.13 -8.96
N LYS A 562 35.99 7.60 -8.26
CA LYS A 562 34.77 6.82 -8.07
C LYS A 562 33.97 6.80 -9.37
N GLU A 563 33.47 5.63 -9.74
CA GLU A 563 32.53 5.49 -10.85
C GLU A 563 31.25 6.29 -10.59
N VAL A 564 30.71 6.85 -11.67
CA VAL A 564 29.46 7.60 -11.64
C VAL A 564 28.30 6.61 -11.66
N LYS A 565 27.40 6.74 -10.69
CA LYS A 565 26.11 6.02 -10.66
C LYS A 565 25.00 6.95 -11.16
N GLY A 566 24.14 6.45 -12.05
CA GLY A 566 22.93 7.15 -12.48
C GLY A 566 21.76 6.94 -11.53
N SER A 567 20.67 7.67 -11.76
CA SER A 567 19.47 7.68 -10.90
C SER A 567 18.52 6.48 -11.01
N GLY A 568 18.74 5.55 -11.93
CA GLY A 568 17.87 4.42 -12.27
C GLY A 568 17.26 4.56 -13.67
N ARG A 569 16.50 3.57 -14.16
CA ARG A 569 15.81 3.67 -15.47
C ARG A 569 14.68 4.69 -15.38
N LEU A 570 14.78 5.81 -16.11
CA LEU A 570 13.72 6.82 -16.15
C LEU A 570 12.89 6.67 -17.42
N THR A 571 11.57 6.48 -17.26
CA THR A 571 10.66 6.29 -18.40
C THR A 571 9.55 7.32 -18.42
N ARG A 572 9.08 7.60 -19.63
CA ARG A 572 7.90 8.41 -19.93
C ARG A 572 6.91 7.49 -20.65
N ASN A 573 5.78 7.23 -19.99
CA ASN A 573 4.74 6.35 -20.48
C ASN A 573 3.59 7.22 -21.01
N VAL A 574 3.21 7.05 -22.27
CA VAL A 574 2.21 7.89 -22.95
C VAL A 574 1.06 7.03 -23.42
N ALA A 575 -0.14 7.29 -22.92
CA ALA A 575 -1.37 6.64 -23.37
C ALA A 575 -1.97 7.45 -24.51
N LYS A 576 -2.15 6.80 -25.66
CA LYS A 576 -2.69 7.40 -26.88
C LYS A 576 -3.85 6.58 -27.42
N MET A 577 -4.82 7.28 -27.98
CA MET A 577 -5.93 6.67 -28.72
C MET A 577 -6.15 7.49 -29.99
N ASN A 578 -6.10 6.86 -31.16
CA ASN A 578 -6.20 7.54 -32.46
C ASN A 578 -5.22 8.74 -32.58
N ASN A 579 -3.97 8.58 -32.14
CA ASN A 579 -2.94 9.62 -32.04
C ASN A 579 -3.22 10.79 -31.07
N GLN A 580 -4.35 10.81 -30.37
CA GLN A 580 -4.62 11.77 -29.31
C GLN A 580 -4.01 11.27 -28.00
N VAL A 581 -3.20 12.11 -27.34
CA VAL A 581 -2.62 11.82 -26.02
C VAL A 581 -3.70 12.00 -24.96
N LEU A 582 -4.00 10.92 -24.22
CA LEU A 582 -4.97 10.92 -23.13
C LEU A 582 -4.32 11.10 -21.76
N ALA A 583 -3.11 10.55 -21.57
CA ALA A 583 -2.36 10.64 -20.33
C ALA A 583 -0.85 10.48 -20.51
N ILE A 584 -0.08 11.06 -19.59
CA ILE A 584 1.38 10.91 -19.51
C ILE A 584 1.79 10.62 -18.06
N ALA A 585 2.42 9.48 -17.84
CA ALA A 585 3.01 9.11 -16.55
C ALA A 585 4.53 9.04 -16.65
N TYR A 586 5.23 9.47 -15.60
CA TYR A 586 6.69 9.38 -15.50
C TYR A 586 7.05 8.33 -14.46
N LYS A 587 8.07 7.51 -14.74
CA LYS A 587 8.49 6.44 -13.83
C LYS A 587 10.00 6.38 -13.62
N ILE A 588 10.41 5.93 -12.45
CA ILE A 588 11.78 5.52 -12.10
C ILE A 588 11.75 4.04 -11.73
N GLU A 589 12.47 3.19 -12.47
CA GLU A 589 12.49 1.74 -12.26
C GLU A 589 11.07 1.12 -12.18
N GLY A 590 10.14 1.65 -12.99
CA GLY A 590 8.74 1.23 -13.00
C GLY A 590 7.81 1.95 -12.00
N ARG A 591 8.35 2.73 -11.06
CA ARG A 591 7.58 3.45 -10.03
C ARG A 591 7.18 4.83 -10.48
N LYS A 592 5.92 5.22 -10.26
CA LYS A 592 5.40 6.53 -10.67
C LYS A 592 6.04 7.67 -9.89
N ILE A 593 6.52 8.69 -10.61
CA ILE A 593 7.11 9.91 -10.05
C ILE A 593 6.49 11.14 -10.68
N THR A 594 6.64 12.29 -10.02
CA THR A 594 6.21 13.55 -10.63
C THR A 594 7.16 13.96 -11.75
N ARG A 595 6.64 14.74 -12.71
CA ARG A 595 7.46 15.37 -13.76
C ARG A 595 8.61 16.19 -13.17
N ARG A 596 8.37 16.88 -12.06
CA ARG A 596 9.38 17.70 -11.38
C ARG A 596 10.53 16.84 -10.86
N ASP A 597 10.22 15.65 -10.34
CA ASP A 597 11.22 14.72 -9.82
C ASP A 597 12.02 14.10 -10.95
N LEU A 598 11.38 13.67 -12.05
CA LEU A 598 12.08 13.21 -13.26
C LEU A 598 13.10 14.25 -13.74
N LEU A 599 12.69 15.52 -13.85
CA LEU A 599 13.57 16.60 -14.28
C LEU A 599 14.72 16.87 -13.30
N ARG A 600 14.50 16.66 -11.99
CA ARG A 600 15.56 16.76 -10.96
C ARG A 600 16.56 15.62 -11.08
N HIS A 601 16.11 14.38 -11.29
CA HIS A 601 16.99 13.22 -11.49
C HIS A 601 17.86 13.41 -12.73
N LEU A 602 17.25 13.76 -13.87
CA LEU A 602 17.98 14.08 -15.10
C LEU A 602 19.00 15.21 -14.89
N ALA A 603 18.60 16.29 -14.20
CA ALA A 603 19.51 17.39 -13.91
C ALA A 603 20.69 16.98 -13.03
N SER A 604 20.43 16.15 -12.01
CA SER A 604 21.45 15.64 -11.09
C SER A 604 22.44 14.74 -11.82
N ASP A 605 21.96 13.80 -12.62
CA ASP A 605 22.80 12.89 -13.40
C ASP A 605 23.65 13.67 -14.40
N ILE A 606 23.04 14.59 -15.17
CA ILE A 606 23.75 15.48 -16.10
C ILE A 606 24.84 16.28 -15.40
N LYS A 607 24.52 16.90 -14.25
CA LYS A 607 25.48 17.69 -13.47
C LYS A 607 26.64 16.83 -12.97
N THR A 608 26.37 15.61 -12.53
CA THR A 608 27.37 14.69 -11.99
C THR A 608 28.32 14.22 -13.08
N VAL A 609 27.77 13.77 -14.23
CA VAL A 609 28.56 13.37 -15.40
C VAL A 609 29.41 14.54 -15.91
N SER A 610 28.81 15.74 -16.02
CA SER A 610 29.55 16.94 -16.46
C SER A 610 30.68 17.33 -15.51
N ALA A 611 30.46 17.25 -14.20
CA ALA A 611 31.48 17.57 -13.21
C ALA A 611 32.68 16.61 -13.30
N VAL A 612 32.41 15.30 -13.41
CA VAL A 612 33.47 14.29 -13.53
C VAL A 612 34.18 14.36 -14.88
N ALA A 613 33.46 14.63 -15.97
CA ALA A 613 34.06 14.86 -17.28
C ALA A 613 35.04 16.05 -17.24
N ARG A 614 34.66 17.17 -16.62
CA ARG A 614 35.54 18.34 -16.45
C ARG A 614 36.78 18.04 -15.62
N VAL A 615 36.65 17.24 -14.55
CA VAL A 615 37.82 16.82 -13.75
C VAL A 615 38.78 15.98 -14.60
N LEU A 616 38.26 15.09 -15.44
CA LEU A 616 39.09 14.32 -16.37
C LEU A 616 39.73 15.20 -17.45
N GLU A 617 39.01 16.19 -17.98
CA GLU A 617 39.56 17.17 -18.92
C GLU A 617 40.71 17.97 -18.30
N SER A 618 40.52 18.53 -17.10
CA SER A 618 41.58 19.27 -16.40
C SER A 618 42.79 18.39 -16.10
N LEU A 619 42.56 17.11 -15.75
CA LEU A 619 43.65 16.16 -15.54
C LEU A 619 44.42 15.88 -16.85
N LEU A 620 43.73 15.82 -18.00
CA LEU A 620 44.38 15.63 -19.30
C LEU A 620 45.14 16.88 -19.78
N GLU A 621 44.64 18.07 -19.48
CA GLU A 621 45.31 19.35 -19.75
C GLU A 621 46.61 19.50 -18.94
N ASP A 622 46.57 19.25 -17.62
CA ASP A 622 47.73 19.26 -16.72
C ASP A 622 48.89 18.38 -17.22
N LEU A 623 48.59 17.33 -17.99
CA LEU A 623 49.55 16.38 -18.50
C LEU A 623 50.13 16.78 -19.85
N GLU A 624 49.36 17.47 -20.69
CA GLU A 624 49.82 17.91 -22.01
C GLU A 624 50.88 19.01 -21.89
N ASP A 625 50.74 19.91 -20.91
CA ASP A 625 51.69 20.99 -20.60
C ASP A 625 53.07 20.47 -20.16
N ARG A 626 53.17 19.19 -19.78
CA ARG A 626 54.38 18.55 -19.25
C ARG A 626 55.13 17.72 -20.29
N ASN A 627 55.50 18.32 -21.43
CA ASN A 627 56.49 17.80 -22.42
C ASN A 627 56.55 16.25 -22.58
N VAL A 628 55.40 15.64 -22.88
CA VAL A 628 55.24 14.16 -22.91
C VAL A 628 55.58 13.56 -24.29
N SER A 629 55.97 12.28 -24.33
CA SER A 629 56.31 11.56 -25.57
C SER A 629 55.13 11.47 -26.56
N THR A 630 55.43 11.32 -27.85
CA THR A 630 54.47 11.26 -28.97
C THR A 630 53.37 10.20 -28.79
N LYS A 631 53.71 9.02 -28.24
CA LYS A 631 52.74 7.94 -27.94
C LYS A 631 51.73 8.31 -26.84
N VAL A 632 52.12 9.22 -25.94
CA VAL A 632 51.21 9.73 -24.90
C VAL A 632 50.33 10.84 -25.45
N LYS A 633 50.88 11.68 -26.32
CA LYS A 633 50.10 12.71 -27.04
C LYS A 633 48.97 12.08 -27.87
N SER A 634 49.23 10.98 -28.58
CA SER A 634 48.19 10.26 -29.32
C SER A 634 47.10 9.65 -28.42
N LEU A 635 47.50 9.14 -27.24
CA LEU A 635 46.55 8.62 -26.26
C LEU A 635 45.71 9.74 -25.63
N ILE A 636 46.33 10.87 -25.25
CA ILE A 636 45.63 12.06 -24.76
C ILE A 636 44.62 12.55 -25.80
N HIS A 637 45.00 12.59 -27.08
CA HIS A 637 44.10 12.98 -28.16
C HIS A 637 42.91 12.01 -28.31
N GLN A 638 43.15 10.70 -28.23
CA GLN A 638 42.08 9.69 -28.24
C GLN A 638 41.12 9.87 -27.05
N ARG A 639 41.64 10.21 -25.86
CA ARG A 639 40.84 10.46 -24.66
C ARG A 639 40.02 11.73 -24.76
N ARG A 640 40.58 12.81 -25.29
CA ARG A 640 39.83 14.03 -25.60
C ARG A 640 38.71 13.79 -26.60
N GLN A 641 38.97 13.00 -27.64
CA GLN A 641 37.92 12.64 -28.59
C GLN A 641 36.79 11.83 -27.92
N ALA A 642 37.12 10.94 -26.97
CA ALA A 642 36.12 10.21 -26.20
C ALA A 642 35.33 11.14 -25.25
N LEU A 643 35.98 12.11 -24.60
CA LEU A 643 35.34 13.11 -23.75
C LEU A 643 34.44 14.07 -24.55
N ALA A 644 34.87 14.50 -25.74
CA ALA A 644 34.05 15.30 -26.64
C ALA A 644 32.74 14.57 -27.01
N ARG A 645 32.81 13.26 -27.32
CA ARG A 645 31.61 12.44 -27.56
C ARG A 645 30.71 12.29 -26.33
N ILE A 646 31.29 12.29 -25.12
CA ILE A 646 30.53 12.30 -23.87
C ILE A 646 29.82 13.66 -23.73
N GLN A 647 30.50 14.77 -24.04
CA GLN A 647 29.94 16.12 -24.01
C GLN A 647 28.78 16.28 -25.01
N ASP A 648 28.89 15.74 -26.22
CA ASP A 648 27.79 15.73 -27.19
C ASP A 648 26.54 15.02 -26.64
N LYS A 649 26.73 13.89 -25.93
CA LYS A 649 25.64 13.15 -25.29
C LYS A 649 25.03 13.90 -24.11
N ILE A 650 25.85 14.63 -23.35
CA ILE A 650 25.37 15.53 -22.29
C ILE A 650 24.47 16.61 -22.90
N THR A 651 24.86 17.23 -24.03
CA THR A 651 24.03 18.23 -24.72
C THR A 651 22.72 17.64 -25.21
N GLN A 652 22.72 16.45 -25.83
CA GLN A 652 21.50 15.75 -26.25
C GLN A 652 20.58 15.41 -25.06
N ALA A 653 21.16 15.04 -23.92
CA ALA A 653 20.39 14.82 -22.69
C ALA A 653 19.76 16.11 -22.14
N GLU A 654 20.46 17.23 -22.20
CA GLU A 654 19.91 18.54 -21.83
C GLU A 654 18.78 18.98 -22.76
N GLU A 655 18.89 18.73 -24.06
CA GLU A 655 17.81 18.97 -25.02
C GLU A 655 16.58 18.12 -24.72
N THR A 656 16.78 16.83 -24.42
CA THR A 656 15.71 15.91 -24.01
C THR A 656 15.01 16.41 -22.74
N ARG A 657 15.78 16.87 -21.74
CA ARG A 657 15.27 17.48 -20.51
C ARG A 657 14.48 18.77 -20.81
N LYS A 658 14.98 19.64 -21.69
CA LYS A 658 14.29 20.88 -22.10
C LYS A 658 12.97 20.58 -22.83
N ARG A 659 12.96 19.59 -23.73
CA ARG A 659 11.76 19.10 -24.44
C ARG A 659 10.68 18.66 -23.45
N ILE A 660 11.06 17.88 -22.43
CA ILE A 660 10.13 17.44 -21.37
C ILE A 660 9.72 18.60 -20.45
N SER A 661 10.53 19.65 -20.34
CA SER A 661 10.18 20.86 -19.60
C SER A 661 9.20 21.80 -20.34
N GLY A 662 8.87 21.54 -21.61
CA GLY A 662 7.95 22.37 -22.41
C GLY A 662 6.53 22.48 -21.81
N ARG A 663 5.85 23.62 -22.02
CA ARG A 663 4.52 23.91 -21.44
C ARG A 663 3.39 23.00 -21.96
N ASN A 664 3.52 22.43 -23.16
CA ASN A 664 2.46 21.65 -23.83
C ASN A 664 2.04 20.35 -23.11
N HIS A 665 2.73 19.95 -22.04
CA HIS A 665 2.46 18.75 -21.26
C HIS A 665 2.11 19.05 -19.79
N ALA A 666 1.83 20.32 -19.44
CA ALA A 666 1.52 20.68 -18.05
C ALA A 666 0.11 20.26 -17.62
N ASP A 667 -0.85 20.23 -18.55
CA ASP A 667 -2.28 20.00 -18.27
C ASP A 667 -2.75 18.57 -18.62
N THR A 668 -1.83 17.69 -19.04
CA THR A 668 -2.18 16.31 -19.39
C THR A 668 -2.29 15.47 -18.12
N SER A 669 -3.40 14.76 -17.96
CA SER A 669 -3.63 13.80 -16.87
C SER A 669 -2.50 12.77 -16.77
N ASP A 670 -2.24 12.27 -15.57
CA ASP A 670 -1.29 11.19 -15.31
C ASP A 670 -1.94 9.80 -15.37
N GLU A 671 -3.25 9.74 -15.61
CA GLU A 671 -4.05 8.53 -15.83
C GLU A 671 -5.07 8.74 -16.97
N PRO A 672 -5.24 7.77 -17.88
CA PRO A 672 -6.16 7.89 -19.01
C PRO A 672 -7.63 7.61 -18.62
N ILE A 673 -7.87 6.92 -17.50
CA ILE A 673 -9.20 6.65 -16.95
C ILE A 673 -9.57 7.75 -15.96
N SER A 674 -10.67 8.45 -16.24
CA SER A 674 -11.21 9.47 -15.31
C SER A 674 -12.14 8.85 -14.27
N LYS A 675 -12.98 7.89 -14.67
CA LYS A 675 -13.96 7.24 -13.79
C LYS A 675 -14.24 5.81 -14.22
N VAL A 676 -14.38 4.91 -13.25
CA VAL A 676 -14.90 3.56 -13.48
C VAL A 676 -16.37 3.50 -13.07
N ILE A 677 -17.21 2.86 -13.89
CA ILE A 677 -18.64 2.64 -13.64
C ILE A 677 -18.82 1.17 -13.31
N TYR A 678 -18.96 0.88 -12.02
CA TYR A 678 -19.33 -0.45 -11.57
C TYR A 678 -20.85 -0.63 -11.69
N PRO A 679 -21.33 -1.79 -12.13
CA PRO A 679 -22.74 -2.11 -12.04
C PRO A 679 -23.13 -2.04 -10.56
N VAL A 680 -24.03 -1.12 -10.24
CA VAL A 680 -24.44 -0.86 -8.88
C VAL A 680 -25.11 -2.13 -8.36
N GLY A 681 -24.42 -2.87 -7.47
CA GLY A 681 -25.06 -3.84 -6.59
C GLY A 681 -26.26 -3.16 -5.94
N SER A 682 -27.42 -3.82 -5.95
CA SER A 682 -28.75 -3.20 -5.81
C SER A 682 -28.78 -2.01 -4.82
N PRO A 683 -29.40 -0.87 -5.20
CA PRO A 683 -29.35 0.38 -4.44
C PRO A 683 -30.23 0.39 -3.18
N GLN A 684 -30.40 -0.74 -2.51
CA GLN A 684 -31.26 -0.84 -1.33
C GLN A 684 -30.59 -1.63 -0.21
N ALA A 685 -29.51 -1.09 0.33
CA ALA A 685 -29.24 -1.29 1.75
C ALA A 685 -30.29 -0.49 2.54
N ARG A 686 -31.52 -1.02 2.61
CA ARG A 686 -32.46 -0.60 3.66
C ARG A 686 -31.79 -0.95 4.99
N ILE A 687 -32.05 -0.14 6.03
CA ILE A 687 -31.55 -0.39 7.39
C ILE A 687 -31.74 -1.90 7.70
N PRO A 688 -30.67 -2.62 8.07
CA PRO A 688 -30.78 -4.05 8.31
C PRO A 688 -31.79 -4.28 9.41
N VAL A 689 -32.81 -5.09 9.12
CA VAL A 689 -33.75 -5.55 10.13
C VAL A 689 -32.93 -6.35 11.15
N TRP A 690 -32.86 -5.84 12.37
CA TRP A 690 -32.05 -6.44 13.42
C TRP A 690 -32.91 -7.23 14.39
N HIS A 691 -32.52 -8.48 14.63
CA HIS A 691 -33.12 -9.37 15.63
C HIS A 691 -32.13 -9.63 16.76
N ASP A 692 -32.54 -9.34 17.99
CA ASP A 692 -31.71 -9.58 19.16
C ASP A 692 -31.44 -11.07 19.35
N TYR A 693 -30.19 -11.40 19.66
CA TYR A 693 -29.75 -12.76 19.94
C TYR A 693 -28.60 -12.76 20.94
N ARG A 694 -28.33 -13.93 21.52
CA ARG A 694 -27.12 -14.21 22.30
C ARG A 694 -26.54 -15.54 21.87
N SER A 695 -25.22 -15.61 21.76
CA SER A 695 -24.54 -16.88 21.45
C SER A 695 -23.32 -17.09 22.34
N TRP A 696 -23.04 -18.34 22.68
CA TRP A 696 -21.85 -18.73 23.44
C TRP A 696 -21.48 -20.18 23.14
N TYR A 697 -20.19 -20.51 23.28
CA TYR A 697 -19.69 -21.85 23.06
C TYR A 697 -19.18 -22.48 24.34
N VAL A 698 -19.46 -23.77 24.52
CA VAL A 698 -19.04 -24.54 25.69
C VAL A 698 -18.05 -25.62 25.24
N SER A 699 -16.76 -25.36 25.43
CA SER A 699 -15.67 -26.25 24.98
C SER A 699 -15.80 -27.68 25.48
N GLY A 700 -16.23 -27.90 26.73
CA GLY A 700 -16.40 -29.23 27.31
C GLY A 700 -17.49 -30.08 26.64
N GLN A 701 -18.42 -29.45 25.92
CA GLN A 701 -19.51 -30.13 25.22
C GLN A 701 -19.41 -30.00 23.69
N ASN A 702 -18.42 -29.25 23.19
CA ASN A 702 -18.24 -28.89 21.79
C ASN A 702 -19.55 -28.39 21.13
N THR A 703 -20.35 -27.61 21.86
CA THR A 703 -21.69 -27.18 21.43
C THR A 703 -21.81 -25.66 21.45
N LEU A 704 -22.38 -25.11 20.38
CA LEU A 704 -22.82 -23.72 20.27
C LEU A 704 -24.22 -23.59 20.85
N TYR A 705 -24.40 -22.66 21.78
CA TYR A 705 -25.70 -22.26 22.29
C TYR A 705 -26.11 -20.93 21.68
N VAL A 706 -27.36 -20.85 21.24
CA VAL A 706 -27.95 -19.63 20.67
C VAL A 706 -29.30 -19.39 21.32
N GLU A 707 -29.47 -18.20 21.89
CA GLU A 707 -30.75 -17.66 22.32
C GLU A 707 -31.23 -16.67 21.26
N ALA A 708 -32.30 -17.00 20.54
CA ALA A 708 -32.81 -16.23 19.40
C ALA A 708 -34.31 -16.51 19.18
N GLN A 709 -34.96 -15.70 18.32
CA GLN A 709 -36.32 -15.98 17.88
C GLN A 709 -36.33 -17.17 16.92
N ARG A 710 -37.15 -18.17 17.21
CA ARG A 710 -37.30 -19.38 16.41
C ARG A 710 -38.64 -19.38 15.67
N HIS A 711 -38.59 -19.68 14.37
CA HIS A 711 -39.77 -19.74 13.52
C HIS A 711 -39.68 -20.93 12.54
N ILE A 712 -40.76 -21.14 11.79
CA ILE A 712 -40.84 -22.11 10.70
C ILE A 712 -41.14 -21.34 9.42
N VAL A 713 -40.46 -21.69 8.33
CA VAL A 713 -40.71 -21.11 7.01
C VAL A 713 -42.08 -21.57 6.50
N GLU A 714 -43.00 -20.64 6.26
CA GLU A 714 -44.33 -20.92 5.71
C GLU A 714 -44.32 -20.86 4.17
N HIS A 715 -43.61 -19.88 3.62
CA HIS A 715 -43.58 -19.64 2.17
C HIS A 715 -42.19 -19.16 1.73
N VAL A 716 -41.78 -19.62 0.54
CA VAL A 716 -40.53 -19.24 -0.13
C VAL A 716 -40.84 -18.95 -1.59
N ARG A 717 -40.35 -17.82 -2.09
CA ARG A 717 -40.42 -17.44 -3.50
C ARG A 717 -39.16 -16.71 -3.92
N TRP A 718 -38.47 -17.21 -4.93
CA TRP A 718 -37.35 -16.50 -5.54
C TRP A 718 -37.86 -15.37 -6.43
N VAL A 719 -37.39 -14.15 -6.18
CA VAL A 719 -37.75 -12.93 -6.94
C VAL A 719 -36.67 -12.63 -7.99
N SER A 720 -35.41 -12.89 -7.64
CA SER A 720 -34.25 -12.81 -8.51
C SER A 720 -33.18 -13.81 -8.03
N ASP A 721 -32.05 -13.90 -8.75
CA ASP A 721 -30.91 -14.74 -8.37
C ASP A 721 -30.28 -14.39 -7.02
N SER A 722 -30.64 -13.24 -6.45
CA SER A 722 -30.08 -12.68 -5.22
C SER A 722 -31.13 -12.30 -4.17
N ILE A 723 -32.42 -12.45 -4.46
CA ILE A 723 -33.51 -12.04 -3.57
C ILE A 723 -34.56 -13.15 -3.44
N ILE A 724 -34.82 -13.55 -2.20
CA ILE A 724 -35.79 -14.56 -1.81
C ILE A 724 -36.86 -13.90 -0.94
N GLU A 725 -38.10 -13.93 -1.38
CA GLU A 725 -39.26 -13.54 -0.58
C GLU A 725 -39.68 -14.71 0.32
N THR A 726 -39.74 -14.48 1.63
CA THR A 726 -40.11 -15.51 2.63
C THR A 726 -41.16 -15.01 3.62
N ARG A 727 -41.96 -15.94 4.13
CA ARG A 727 -42.86 -15.70 5.27
C ARG A 727 -42.63 -16.75 6.34
N PHE A 728 -42.71 -16.32 7.59
CA PHE A 728 -42.52 -17.17 8.75
C PHE A 728 -43.83 -17.37 9.50
N CYS A 729 -44.07 -18.58 10.01
CA CYS A 729 -45.21 -18.86 10.85
C CYS A 729 -45.27 -17.90 12.05
N ALA A 730 -46.48 -17.41 12.35
CA ALA A 730 -46.78 -16.43 13.40
C ALA A 730 -46.27 -14.99 13.19
N LEU A 731 -45.49 -14.72 12.13
CA LEU A 731 -45.11 -13.35 11.75
C LEU A 731 -45.97 -12.86 10.58
N SER A 732 -46.50 -11.63 10.68
CA SER A 732 -47.31 -11.03 9.60
C SER A 732 -46.52 -10.20 8.59
N ALA A 733 -45.19 -10.23 8.68
CA ALA A 733 -44.31 -9.54 7.75
C ALA A 733 -43.79 -10.53 6.70
N THR A 734 -43.64 -10.03 5.48
CA THR A 734 -42.86 -10.70 4.43
C THR A 734 -41.40 -10.26 4.58
N TYR A 735 -40.48 -11.21 4.60
CA TYR A 735 -39.05 -10.96 4.66
C TYR A 735 -38.43 -11.12 3.28
N LEU A 736 -37.53 -10.20 2.93
CA LEU A 736 -36.67 -10.30 1.76
C LEU A 736 -35.30 -10.77 2.25
N LEU A 737 -34.88 -11.94 1.79
CA LEU A 737 -33.60 -12.56 2.12
C LEU A 737 -32.69 -12.56 0.90
N SER A 738 -31.39 -12.66 1.13
CA SER A 738 -30.37 -12.75 0.09
C SER A 738 -29.35 -13.83 0.47
N PRO A 739 -29.00 -14.75 -0.44
CA PRO A 739 -27.93 -15.72 -0.19
C PRO A 739 -26.57 -15.03 -0.06
N LEU A 740 -25.63 -15.64 0.66
CA LEU A 740 -24.31 -15.04 0.89
C LEU A 740 -23.38 -15.14 -0.32
N SER A 741 -23.72 -15.99 -1.29
CA SER A 741 -23.08 -16.17 -2.60
C SER A 741 -24.15 -16.25 -3.69
N VAL A 742 -23.75 -16.06 -4.95
CA VAL A 742 -24.67 -16.27 -6.09
C VAL A 742 -25.00 -17.76 -6.19
N VAL A 743 -26.28 -18.09 -6.39
CA VAL A 743 -26.78 -19.47 -6.39
C VAL A 743 -27.38 -19.80 -7.77
N ALA A 744 -26.92 -20.89 -8.37
CA ALA A 744 -27.45 -21.37 -9.64
C ALA A 744 -28.89 -21.87 -9.48
N GLU A 745 -29.71 -21.76 -10.53
CA GLU A 745 -31.15 -22.06 -10.44
C GLU A 745 -31.45 -23.50 -9.94
N GLY A 746 -30.60 -24.47 -10.31
CA GLY A 746 -30.74 -25.87 -9.88
C GLY A 746 -30.46 -26.13 -8.40
N GLU A 747 -29.74 -25.23 -7.72
CA GLU A 747 -29.28 -25.38 -6.33
C GLU A 747 -30.15 -24.56 -5.35
N ARG A 748 -31.07 -23.74 -5.86
CA ARG A 748 -31.94 -22.86 -5.05
C ARG A 748 -32.80 -23.58 -4.03
N ALA A 749 -33.13 -24.85 -4.30
CA ALA A 749 -33.92 -25.65 -3.38
C ALA A 749 -33.14 -26.02 -2.12
N ASP A 750 -31.80 -26.01 -2.15
CA ASP A 750 -30.96 -26.37 -1.01
C ASP A 750 -30.72 -25.18 -0.08
N GLU A 751 -30.96 -23.96 -0.55
CA GLU A 751 -30.76 -22.74 0.22
C GLU A 751 -31.85 -22.51 1.27
N VAL A 752 -33.13 -22.75 0.95
CA VAL A 752 -34.27 -22.62 1.87
C VAL A 752 -35.54 -23.28 1.30
N ARG A 753 -36.27 -23.99 2.15
CA ARG A 753 -37.49 -24.71 1.82
C ARG A 753 -38.65 -24.35 2.76
N PRO A 754 -39.91 -24.52 2.32
CA PRO A 754 -41.05 -24.49 3.23
C PRO A 754 -40.90 -25.57 4.31
N ASN A 755 -41.31 -25.22 5.53
CA ASN A 755 -41.20 -26.00 6.77
C ASN A 755 -39.80 -26.08 7.39
N ASP A 756 -38.80 -25.39 6.83
CA ASP A 756 -37.48 -25.32 7.48
C ASP A 756 -37.59 -24.61 8.84
N PRO A 757 -37.00 -25.18 9.91
CA PRO A 757 -36.84 -24.47 11.16
C PRO A 757 -35.76 -23.41 11.00
N VAL A 758 -36.04 -22.19 11.45
CA VAL A 758 -35.12 -21.07 11.34
C VAL A 758 -34.95 -20.30 12.64
N LEU A 759 -33.75 -19.77 12.84
CA LEU A 759 -33.41 -18.81 13.90
C LEU A 759 -33.14 -17.43 13.29
N LEU A 760 -33.69 -16.38 13.91
CA LEU A 760 -33.40 -15.00 13.53
C LEU A 760 -32.26 -14.47 14.39
N ILE A 761 -31.08 -14.27 13.79
CA ILE A 761 -29.84 -13.93 14.48
C ILE A 761 -29.24 -12.65 13.89
N GLY A 762 -29.50 -11.51 14.52
CA GLY A 762 -29.00 -10.21 14.07
C GLY A 762 -29.61 -9.85 12.72
N GLN A 763 -28.78 -9.75 11.69
CA GLN A 763 -29.20 -9.46 10.31
C GLN A 763 -29.38 -10.73 9.45
N TYR A 764 -29.38 -11.92 10.05
CA TYR A 764 -29.42 -13.19 9.34
C TYR A 764 -30.57 -14.09 9.78
N VAL A 765 -31.01 -14.92 8.84
CA VAL A 765 -31.85 -16.10 9.06
C VAL A 765 -30.95 -17.32 8.98
N VAL A 766 -31.00 -18.17 10.01
CA VAL A 766 -30.18 -19.37 10.11
C VAL A 766 -31.06 -20.59 10.01
N ILE A 767 -30.75 -21.47 9.07
CA ILE A 767 -31.48 -22.72 8.87
C ILE A 767 -30.85 -23.79 9.74
N VAL A 768 -31.71 -24.50 10.48
CA VAL A 768 -31.28 -25.55 11.39
C VAL A 768 -32.05 -26.84 11.11
N GLU A 769 -31.33 -27.95 11.12
CA GLU A 769 -31.90 -29.28 10.93
C GLU A 769 -31.67 -30.16 12.17
N PRO A 770 -32.59 -31.08 12.51
CA PRO A 770 -32.32 -32.06 13.56
C PRO A 770 -31.08 -32.89 13.18
N GLY A 771 -30.10 -33.01 14.08
CA GLY A 771 -28.86 -33.72 13.77
C GLY A 771 -29.10 -35.20 13.45
N ASP A 772 -28.34 -35.75 12.50
CA ASP A 772 -28.38 -37.17 12.16
C ASP A 772 -28.21 -38.06 13.41
N GLY A 773 -28.89 -39.21 13.41
CA GLY A 773 -29.32 -40.03 14.57
C GLY A 773 -28.28 -40.54 15.59
N HIS A 774 -27.08 -39.96 15.66
CA HIS A 774 -26.06 -40.18 16.68
C HIS A 774 -25.90 -38.98 17.64
N ALA A 775 -26.59 -37.85 17.40
CA ALA A 775 -26.56 -36.71 18.30
C ALA A 775 -27.51 -36.92 19.50
N PRO A 776 -27.10 -36.58 20.74
CA PRO A 776 -28.00 -36.60 21.89
C PRO A 776 -29.22 -35.72 21.63
N GLN A 777 -30.41 -36.19 22.05
CA GLN A 777 -31.70 -35.52 21.84
C GLN A 777 -31.60 -34.02 22.15
N GLY A 778 -32.00 -33.18 21.17
CA GLY A 778 -32.03 -31.72 21.31
C GLY A 778 -30.87 -30.95 20.65
N ARG A 779 -29.95 -31.62 19.95
CA ARG A 779 -28.93 -30.94 19.12
C ARG A 779 -29.38 -30.78 17.67
N GLU A 780 -29.28 -29.56 17.17
CA GLU A 780 -29.58 -29.19 15.79
C GLU A 780 -28.28 -28.81 15.07
N ALA A 781 -28.19 -29.17 13.79
CA ALA A 781 -27.10 -28.78 12.91
C ALA A 781 -27.48 -27.50 12.15
N ILE A 782 -26.59 -26.52 12.14
CA ILE A 782 -26.71 -25.33 11.29
C ILE A 782 -26.32 -25.72 9.86
N THR A 783 -27.21 -25.48 8.90
CA THR A 783 -27.01 -25.86 7.50
C THR A 783 -26.80 -24.66 6.58
N ASN A 784 -27.41 -23.50 6.88
CA ASN A 784 -27.27 -22.31 6.04
C ASN A 784 -27.49 -21.00 6.80
N TRP A 785 -26.97 -19.90 6.24
CA TRP A 785 -27.24 -18.53 6.65
C TRP A 785 -27.70 -17.69 5.46
N LEU A 786 -28.80 -16.96 5.62
CA LEU A 786 -29.34 -16.03 4.63
C LEU A 786 -29.41 -14.62 5.21
N LYS A 787 -28.99 -13.60 4.46
CA LYS A 787 -29.00 -12.21 4.92
C LYS A 787 -30.37 -11.58 4.75
N ILE A 788 -30.87 -10.89 5.77
CA ILE A 788 -32.13 -10.12 5.69
C ILE A 788 -31.84 -8.78 5.01
N VAL A 789 -32.42 -8.56 3.83
CA VAL A 789 -32.30 -7.29 3.08
C VAL A 789 -33.52 -6.37 3.28
N GLY A 790 -34.61 -6.89 3.83
CA GLY A 790 -35.76 -6.07 4.22
C GLY A 790 -36.89 -6.89 4.84
N ALA A 791 -37.83 -6.18 5.49
CA ALA A 791 -39.09 -6.74 5.94
C ALA A 791 -40.23 -5.76 5.60
N GLU A 792 -41.28 -6.27 4.96
CA GLU A 792 -42.46 -5.50 4.58
C GLU A 792 -43.66 -6.01 5.38
N GLN A 793 -44.32 -5.11 6.14
CA GLN A 793 -45.56 -5.46 6.82
C GLN A 793 -46.66 -5.65 5.78
N CYS A 794 -47.32 -6.81 5.76
CA CYS A 794 -48.52 -6.95 4.96
C CYS A 794 -49.58 -5.94 5.46
N PRO A 795 -50.24 -5.19 4.57
CA PRO A 795 -51.37 -4.35 4.96
C PRO A 795 -52.45 -5.25 5.53
N ALA A 796 -52.60 -5.24 6.85
CA ALA A 796 -53.67 -5.96 7.51
C ALA A 796 -55.00 -5.37 7.00
N SER A 797 -55.85 -6.20 6.40
CA SER A 797 -57.20 -5.74 6.05
C SER A 797 -57.91 -5.29 7.33
N ARG A 798 -58.73 -4.22 7.27
CA ARG A 798 -59.54 -3.74 8.41
C ARG A 798 -60.35 -4.85 9.08
N ARG A 799 -60.72 -5.91 8.34
CA ARG A 799 -61.39 -7.12 8.88
C ARG A 799 -60.47 -8.01 9.74
N GLY A 800 -59.17 -8.08 9.44
CA GLY A 800 -58.19 -8.88 10.20
C GLY A 800 -57.79 -8.26 11.54
N MET A 801 -57.78 -6.93 11.65
CA MET A 801 -57.51 -6.23 12.91
C MET A 801 -58.55 -6.52 14.00
N ASN A 802 -59.83 -6.62 13.62
CA ASN A 802 -60.93 -6.91 14.57
C ASN A 802 -60.93 -8.37 15.09
N ARG A 803 -60.26 -9.31 14.40
CA ARG A 803 -60.11 -10.70 14.86
C ARG A 803 -58.87 -10.93 15.74
N ARG A 804 -57.87 -10.05 15.67
CA ARG A 804 -56.64 -10.17 16.49
C ARG A 804 -56.78 -9.58 17.88
N SER A 805 -57.63 -8.56 18.06
CA SER A 805 -57.93 -7.99 19.39
C SER A 805 -58.62 -8.98 20.34
N SER A 806 -59.23 -10.05 19.82
CA SER A 806 -59.84 -11.11 20.62
C SER A 806 -58.91 -12.30 20.93
N ALA A 807 -57.75 -12.41 20.27
CA ALA A 807 -56.82 -13.55 20.43
C ALA A 807 -55.54 -13.22 21.22
N SER A 808 -55.21 -11.94 21.44
CA SER A 808 -53.92 -11.51 22.02
C SER A 808 -53.80 -11.63 23.55
N LYS A 809 -54.54 -12.54 24.21
CA LYS A 809 -54.47 -12.72 25.68
C LYS A 809 -53.73 -13.97 26.18
N VAL A 810 -53.19 -14.83 25.30
CA VAL A 810 -52.40 -15.98 25.76
C VAL A 810 -51.23 -16.24 24.80
N LEU A 811 -50.03 -15.80 25.18
CA LEU A 811 -48.77 -16.35 24.69
C LEU A 811 -48.04 -16.93 25.90
N PRO A 812 -47.72 -18.24 25.93
CA PRO A 812 -46.90 -18.79 26.98
C PRO A 812 -45.43 -18.48 26.68
N ARG A 813 -44.72 -17.89 27.66
CA ARG A 813 -43.26 -17.92 27.72
C ARG A 813 -42.84 -19.38 27.95
N TRP A 814 -42.23 -20.00 26.96
CA TRP A 814 -41.55 -21.28 27.16
C TRP A 814 -40.05 -21.01 27.28
N THR A 815 -39.51 -21.33 28.45
CA THR A 815 -38.08 -21.50 28.70
C THR A 815 -37.78 -23.00 28.64
N PHE A 816 -36.90 -23.44 27.74
CA PHE A 816 -36.37 -24.81 27.74
C PHE A 816 -34.86 -24.79 28.05
N ARG A 817 -34.44 -25.78 28.83
CA ARG A 817 -33.05 -26.04 29.25
C ARG A 817 -32.27 -26.80 28.19
#